data_AF-A0A1I6LL08-F1
#
_entry.id   AF-A0A1I6LL08-F1
#
_cell.length_a   1.000
_cell.length_b   1.000
_cell.length_c   1.000
_cell.angle_alpha   90.00
_cell.angle_beta   90.00
_cell.angle_gamma   90.00
#
_symmetry.space_group_name_H-M   'P 1'
#
loop_
_entity.id
_entity.type
_entity.pdbx_description
1 polymer ?
#
loop_
_entity_poly.entity_id
_entity_poly.type
_entity_poly.pdbx_seq_one_letter_code
_entity_poly.pdbx_strand_id
1 'polypeptide(L)'
;MNVRIFAACALALCLSAPLHADNARFDLVGPKISIRVTRGGATLPIAEVPNLQAGDKLWIKAELPTTQSNHLLLIVAFLRGTTNEPPDNWFTEIDTWEKKTVEGTTITVPEGAEQAVLFVAPETGGDFKTLRGAVRGRPGVFIRADADLNQASFEQQRIERYLAAMKTISPTDPKAIQDHSAKLASTLALKPNADCFKQPVDQQVSCLTQSSAPVLLDDGHGQSIAAALSSGASSDFINAAAVTPMAGAGVYSAYVGAVVDLVKLTTSLRTAQYQYIPAISFPEGQTLNLKLNAPPSFINPKTVIVIGLPAIQKAIPPPLRAHDPDETACLLQPKMPLLLEGAPLVFSTSFAHDMVLHLNRSGSDTELALTPDAFEGGLVVGKEETRKGLVAVKLGEGKPAAKPDEKQGSPTDLTITGTVRGFWGFDTFEGPTLKLQQIDGKNWKIVSNTQLLAGQDNHLSLKGDGAACVQKIALTTDKDKDIDVTFKPAPSTENDKAQKDMLDLDVSLKKVQPGGYSLAIQQYGSPRKDKVPLTAYTGAIQLDDIKIHVGDKTTVLTGQGLSDVVSVQIAGQTFTPAGDGNDDKTIHLASKTAVTPEDGSDGIVKLKDGRTMIVNISAAAARPGLNLLSFKATPIPGAGLPITLAGKDELPLNSKLVFVVQTKDVFPRSQSIEIATVDNSVHTKLSLADNNLVLQDAHTAIGTLDPLKAFGQSGFGKLQMRPVAEDGTTGDWTPLGTLVRTPVISAVHCTTQDAPTCTADGQNFFLVQNFAANKDFAKPAEVPTGFADATFTVPTPADGTTLYFKLRDDPDAMATVTLPEPVPPAPAPAPAAPAPVADASKPVAPPSPTPADAKPATPPEASVPK
;
A
#
# COMPACT_ATOMS: atom_id res chain seq x y z
N MET A 1 -79.37 6.46 -21.19
CA MET A 1 -79.30 7.25 -19.93
C MET A 1 -78.52 6.45 -18.89
N ASN A 2 -77.18 6.44 -18.96
CA ASN A 2 -76.34 5.55 -18.12
C ASN A 2 -74.89 6.08 -17.93
N VAL A 3 -74.72 7.35 -17.52
CA VAL A 3 -73.38 7.99 -17.35
C VAL A 3 -73.20 8.64 -15.98
N ARG A 4 -74.26 8.77 -15.15
CA ARG A 4 -74.19 9.50 -13.87
C ARG A 4 -74.07 8.65 -12.59
N ILE A 5 -74.11 7.32 -12.70
CA ILE A 5 -74.06 6.43 -11.51
C ILE A 5 -72.62 5.99 -11.19
N PHE A 6 -71.79 5.69 -12.19
CA PHE A 6 -70.40 5.27 -11.97
C PHE A 6 -69.50 6.35 -11.35
N ALA A 7 -69.80 7.63 -11.57
CA ALA A 7 -69.05 8.74 -10.98
C ALA A 7 -69.19 8.82 -9.43
N ALA A 8 -70.30 8.30 -8.86
CA ALA A 8 -70.56 8.39 -7.43
C ALA A 8 -69.73 7.39 -6.60
N CYS A 9 -69.45 6.19 -7.13
CA CYS A 9 -68.65 5.19 -6.42
C CYS A 9 -67.13 5.48 -6.48
N ALA A 10 -66.66 6.12 -7.55
CA ALA A 10 -65.25 6.47 -7.70
C ALA A 10 -64.78 7.57 -6.71
N LEU A 11 -65.69 8.47 -6.30
CA LEU A 11 -65.35 9.59 -5.43
C LEU A 11 -65.35 9.23 -3.92
N ALA A 12 -65.87 8.05 -3.56
CA ALA A 12 -65.97 7.59 -2.17
C ALA A 12 -64.70 6.86 -1.65
N LEU A 13 -63.71 6.61 -2.51
CA LEU A 13 -62.53 5.79 -2.20
C LEU A 13 -61.21 6.58 -2.06
N CYS A 14 -61.22 7.90 -2.26
CA CYS A 14 -60.01 8.73 -2.28
C CYS A 14 -59.81 9.64 -1.05
N LEU A 15 -60.58 9.43 0.03
CA LEU A 15 -60.47 10.20 1.29
C LEU A 15 -59.94 9.38 2.49
N SER A 16 -59.45 8.16 2.24
CA SER A 16 -58.65 7.40 3.21
C SER A 16 -57.18 7.84 3.17
N ALA A 17 -56.93 9.13 3.42
CA ALA A 17 -55.56 9.58 3.68
C ALA A 17 -55.10 8.95 5.01
N PRO A 18 -54.00 8.18 5.05
CA PRO A 18 -53.42 7.76 6.31
C PRO A 18 -52.82 8.99 6.98
N LEU A 19 -53.61 9.62 7.86
CA LEU A 19 -53.09 10.48 8.92
C LEU A 19 -52.03 9.66 9.64
N HIS A 20 -50.76 9.94 9.32
CA HIS A 20 -49.65 9.37 10.05
C HIS A 20 -49.79 9.93 11.45
N ALA A 21 -50.09 9.06 12.42
CA ALA A 21 -50.08 9.46 13.82
C ALA A 21 -48.69 10.04 14.12
N ASP A 22 -48.63 11.20 14.75
CA ASP A 22 -47.36 11.78 15.18
C ASP A 22 -46.61 10.72 16.00
N ASN A 23 -45.40 10.39 15.55
CA ASN A 23 -44.55 9.45 16.26
C ASN A 23 -44.35 10.01 17.68
N ALA A 24 -44.60 9.19 18.71
CA ALA A 24 -44.59 9.58 20.12
C ALA A 24 -43.16 9.87 20.64
N ARG A 25 -42.53 10.89 20.06
CA ARG A 25 -41.17 11.37 20.34
C ARG A 25 -41.17 12.29 21.54
N PHE A 26 -40.03 12.34 22.21
CA PHE A 26 -39.79 13.23 23.35
C PHE A 26 -38.97 14.44 22.91
N ASP A 27 -39.66 15.45 22.37
CA ASP A 27 -39.07 16.70 21.87
C ASP A 27 -39.63 17.97 22.52
N LEU A 28 -40.87 17.93 23.05
CA LEU A 28 -41.49 19.03 23.76
C LEU A 28 -40.81 19.28 25.13
N VAL A 29 -40.41 20.52 25.41
CA VAL A 29 -39.76 20.90 26.66
C VAL A 29 -40.78 20.94 27.81
N GLY A 30 -40.50 20.20 28.89
CA GLY A 30 -41.28 20.22 30.13
C GLY A 30 -40.78 21.24 31.16
N PRO A 31 -41.48 21.39 32.30
CA PRO A 31 -41.03 22.25 33.40
C PRO A 31 -39.72 21.74 34.00
N LYS A 32 -38.80 22.65 34.36
CA LYS A 32 -37.58 22.31 35.10
C LYS A 32 -37.88 22.12 36.58
N ILE A 33 -37.26 21.10 37.20
CA ILE A 33 -37.43 20.82 38.64
C ILE A 33 -36.06 20.60 39.26
N SER A 34 -35.67 21.47 40.18
CA SER A 34 -34.43 21.35 40.95
C SER A 34 -34.61 20.34 42.09
N ILE A 35 -33.76 19.31 42.14
CA ILE A 35 -33.77 18.24 43.14
C ILE A 35 -32.34 18.04 43.68
N ARG A 36 -32.22 18.00 45.01
CA ARG A 36 -30.99 17.61 45.73
C ARG A 36 -31.33 16.54 46.77
N VAL A 37 -30.42 15.60 46.97
CA VAL A 37 -30.60 14.49 47.92
C VAL A 37 -29.53 14.57 48.99
N THR A 38 -29.91 14.46 50.26
CA THR A 38 -28.97 14.40 51.40
C THR A 38 -29.04 13.03 52.07
N ARG A 39 -27.92 12.28 52.04
CA ARG A 39 -27.72 10.98 52.70
C ARG A 39 -26.58 11.07 53.70
N GLY A 40 -26.83 10.73 54.97
CA GLY A 40 -25.82 10.75 56.03
C GLY A 40 -25.17 12.11 56.37
N GLY A 41 -25.60 13.20 55.74
CA GLY A 41 -24.98 14.53 55.83
C GLY A 41 -24.22 14.96 54.57
N ALA A 42 -23.82 14.02 53.71
CA ALA A 42 -23.43 14.32 52.33
C ALA A 42 -24.66 14.74 51.53
N THR A 43 -24.51 15.68 50.59
CA THR A 43 -25.59 16.14 49.71
C THR A 43 -25.12 16.09 48.27
N LEU A 44 -25.88 15.39 47.42
CA LEU A 44 -25.61 15.26 45.99
C LEU A 44 -26.72 15.93 45.15
N PRO A 45 -26.37 16.48 43.98
CA PRO A 45 -27.34 16.84 42.96
C PRO A 45 -28.00 15.58 42.36
N ILE A 46 -29.23 15.70 41.86
CA ILE A 46 -29.98 14.55 41.31
C ILE A 46 -29.27 13.81 40.16
N ALA A 47 -28.42 14.50 39.38
CA ALA A 47 -27.61 13.86 38.33
C ALA A 47 -26.55 12.86 38.85
N GLU A 48 -26.14 12.97 40.10
CA GLU A 48 -25.17 12.09 40.77
C GLU A 48 -25.85 11.00 41.62
N VAL A 49 -27.19 10.87 41.57
CA VAL A 49 -27.94 9.92 42.43
C VAL A 49 -28.54 8.77 41.62
N PRO A 50 -27.87 7.60 41.53
CA PRO A 50 -28.38 6.44 40.79
C PRO A 50 -29.56 5.74 41.47
N ASN A 51 -29.65 5.80 42.80
CA ASN A 51 -30.72 5.20 43.62
C ASN A 51 -30.92 6.00 44.92
N LEU A 52 -32.18 6.11 45.36
CA LEU A 52 -32.56 6.63 46.67
C LEU A 52 -32.50 5.53 47.74
N GLN A 53 -32.48 5.90 49.02
CA GLN A 53 -32.59 4.98 50.16
C GLN A 53 -33.54 5.55 51.22
N ALA A 54 -34.13 4.66 52.04
CA ALA A 54 -34.98 5.09 53.16
C ALA A 54 -34.22 6.02 54.12
N GLY A 55 -34.85 7.13 54.52
CA GLY A 55 -34.22 8.17 55.33
C GLY A 55 -33.43 9.24 54.55
N ASP A 56 -33.23 9.09 53.23
CA ASP A 56 -32.72 10.18 52.39
C ASP A 56 -33.64 11.40 52.45
N LYS A 57 -33.07 12.60 52.37
CA LYS A 57 -33.83 13.86 52.32
C LYS A 57 -33.76 14.46 50.92
N LEU A 58 -34.90 14.50 50.22
CA LEU A 58 -35.05 15.16 48.92
C LEU A 58 -35.50 16.60 49.16
N TRP A 59 -34.67 17.58 48.79
CA TRP A 59 -35.12 18.96 48.60
C TRP A 59 -35.55 19.15 47.15
N ILE A 60 -36.79 19.60 46.92
CA ILE A 60 -37.42 19.69 45.60
C ILE A 60 -38.02 21.09 45.41
N LYS A 61 -37.66 21.76 44.30
CA LYS A 61 -38.13 23.11 43.91
C LYS A 61 -38.50 23.14 42.42
N ALA A 62 -39.67 23.69 42.08
CA ALA A 62 -40.01 23.95 40.68
C ALA A 62 -39.28 25.21 40.17
N GLU A 63 -38.61 25.12 39.03
CA GLU A 63 -37.93 26.25 38.38
C GLU A 63 -38.87 26.87 37.33
N LEU A 64 -39.95 27.50 37.81
CA LEU A 64 -40.95 28.15 36.97
C LEU A 64 -40.52 29.60 36.63
N PRO A 65 -40.73 30.09 35.41
CA PRO A 65 -40.49 31.49 35.05
C PRO A 65 -41.32 32.45 35.91
N THR A 66 -40.81 33.66 36.17
CA THR A 66 -41.54 34.73 36.87
C THR A 66 -42.78 35.24 36.11
N THR A 67 -42.91 34.86 34.84
CA THR A 67 -44.08 35.11 33.97
C THR A 67 -45.13 33.99 34.00
N GLN A 68 -44.92 32.92 34.77
CA GLN A 68 -45.80 31.76 34.81
C GLN A 68 -47.12 32.08 35.53
N SER A 69 -48.19 32.34 34.76
CA SER A 69 -49.49 32.74 35.29
C SER A 69 -50.36 31.59 35.82
N ASN A 70 -50.07 30.34 35.45
CA ASN A 70 -50.85 29.17 35.88
C ASN A 70 -50.19 28.52 37.09
N HIS A 71 -50.94 28.37 38.19
CA HIS A 71 -50.53 27.60 39.35
C HIS A 71 -50.36 26.11 38.99
N LEU A 72 -49.20 25.55 39.33
CA LEU A 72 -48.82 24.16 39.09
C LEU A 72 -48.53 23.51 40.44
N LEU A 73 -49.23 22.42 40.72
CA LEU A 73 -49.03 21.61 41.91
C LEU A 73 -47.99 20.53 41.63
N LEU A 74 -46.97 20.43 42.49
CA LEU A 74 -46.09 19.25 42.54
C LEU A 74 -46.62 18.26 43.58
N ILE A 75 -46.62 16.98 43.26
CA ILE A 75 -46.96 15.90 44.21
C ILE A 75 -45.89 14.83 44.16
N VAL A 76 -45.24 14.57 45.30
CA VAL A 76 -44.35 13.41 45.47
C VAL A 76 -45.15 12.27 46.09
N ALA A 77 -45.09 11.08 45.48
CA ALA A 77 -45.72 9.86 45.95
C ALA A 77 -44.68 8.74 46.08
N PHE A 78 -44.61 8.10 47.26
CA PHE A 78 -43.82 6.88 47.46
C PHE A 78 -44.67 5.62 47.25
N LEU A 79 -44.07 4.54 46.73
CA LEU A 79 -44.73 3.29 46.34
C LEU A 79 -43.99 2.07 46.94
N ARG A 80 -44.69 0.94 47.11
CA ARG A 80 -44.19 -0.30 47.74
C ARG A 80 -44.80 -1.59 47.16
N GLY A 81 -44.29 -2.04 46.03
CA GLY A 81 -44.78 -3.25 45.34
C GLY A 81 -46.12 -3.06 44.63
N THR A 82 -46.34 -3.84 43.57
CA THR A 82 -47.47 -3.65 42.63
C THR A 82 -48.86 -3.89 43.24
N THR A 83 -48.93 -4.56 44.39
CA THR A 83 -50.16 -5.03 45.05
C THR A 83 -50.49 -4.32 46.37
N ASN A 84 -49.57 -3.56 46.97
CA ASN A 84 -49.82 -2.90 48.26
C ASN A 84 -50.24 -1.45 48.07
N GLU A 85 -51.30 -1.04 48.73
CA GLU A 85 -51.71 0.36 48.76
C GLU A 85 -50.68 1.21 49.55
N PRO A 86 -50.18 2.34 48.99
CA PRO A 86 -49.30 3.27 49.72
C PRO A 86 -50.09 4.10 50.76
N PRO A 87 -49.58 4.27 51.99
CA PRO A 87 -50.19 5.09 53.04
C PRO A 87 -50.48 6.55 52.65
N ASP A 88 -51.46 7.19 53.27
CA ASP A 88 -51.81 8.61 52.98
C ASP A 88 -50.66 9.60 53.25
N ASN A 89 -49.79 9.29 54.21
CA ASN A 89 -48.62 10.11 54.57
C ASN A 89 -47.39 9.85 53.68
N TRP A 90 -47.51 9.02 52.65
CA TRP A 90 -46.50 8.82 51.61
C TRP A 90 -46.71 9.73 50.39
N PHE A 91 -47.69 10.63 50.48
CA PHE A 91 -48.00 11.64 49.47
C PHE A 91 -47.76 13.03 50.06
N THR A 92 -46.90 13.82 49.42
CA THR A 92 -46.65 15.22 49.80
C THR A 92 -47.10 16.16 48.69
N GLU A 93 -47.95 17.11 49.06
CA GLU A 93 -48.45 18.21 48.24
C GLU A 93 -47.47 19.40 48.34
N ILE A 94 -47.11 20.02 47.21
CA ILE A 94 -46.22 21.19 47.16
C ILE A 94 -46.80 22.22 46.18
N ASP A 95 -47.44 23.25 46.71
CA ASP A 95 -47.93 24.40 45.96
C ASP A 95 -46.75 25.28 45.51
N THR A 96 -46.47 25.40 44.21
CA THR A 96 -45.26 26.14 43.74
C THR A 96 -45.35 27.66 43.90
N TRP A 97 -46.43 28.18 44.47
CA TRP A 97 -46.70 29.62 44.63
C TRP A 97 -46.81 30.07 46.10
N GLU A 98 -46.87 29.15 47.07
CA GLU A 98 -46.87 29.51 48.49
C GLU A 98 -45.47 29.97 48.96
N LYS A 99 -45.44 30.98 49.85
CA LYS A 99 -44.18 31.55 50.38
C LYS A 99 -43.31 30.55 51.16
N LYS A 100 -43.87 29.41 51.59
CA LYS A 100 -43.16 28.37 52.34
C LYS A 100 -42.48 27.32 51.44
N THR A 101 -42.97 27.18 50.22
CA THR A 101 -42.69 26.06 49.30
C THR A 101 -42.02 26.53 48.00
N VAL A 102 -42.17 27.81 47.65
CA VAL A 102 -41.50 28.45 46.48
C VAL A 102 -39.97 28.40 46.57
N GLU A 103 -39.38 28.33 47.77
CA GLU A 103 -37.94 28.08 47.97
C GLU A 103 -37.55 26.60 48.07
N GLY A 104 -38.48 25.72 47.69
CA GLY A 104 -38.32 24.27 47.70
C GLY A 104 -38.72 23.63 49.02
N THR A 105 -39.21 22.40 48.94
CA THR A 105 -39.70 21.62 50.08
C THR A 105 -38.79 20.41 50.32
N THR A 106 -38.50 20.11 51.58
CA THR A 106 -37.69 18.94 51.97
C THR A 106 -38.58 17.79 52.43
N ILE A 107 -38.49 16.66 51.75
CA ILE A 107 -39.23 15.42 52.01
C ILE A 107 -38.23 14.33 52.42
N THR A 108 -38.61 13.45 53.34
CA THR A 108 -37.79 12.29 53.74
C THR A 108 -38.36 11.02 53.12
N VAL A 109 -37.51 10.16 52.55
CA VAL A 109 -37.94 8.87 51.99
C VAL A 109 -38.45 7.95 53.11
N PRO A 110 -39.70 7.44 53.03
CA PRO A 110 -40.25 6.54 54.04
C PRO A 110 -39.51 5.20 54.13
N GLU A 111 -39.54 4.59 55.31
CA GLU A 111 -39.11 3.20 55.49
C GLU A 111 -40.05 2.23 54.74
N GLY A 112 -39.46 1.27 54.02
CA GLY A 112 -40.20 0.30 53.21
C GLY A 112 -40.78 0.82 51.89
N ALA A 113 -40.42 2.04 51.47
CA ALA A 113 -40.69 2.52 50.11
C ALA A 113 -39.66 1.95 49.11
N GLU A 114 -40.11 1.62 47.91
CA GLU A 114 -39.32 0.97 46.84
C GLU A 114 -39.15 1.87 45.60
N GLN A 115 -40.09 2.77 45.34
CA GLN A 115 -40.03 3.78 44.28
C GLN A 115 -40.62 5.13 44.74
N ALA A 116 -40.23 6.20 44.05
CA ALA A 116 -40.76 7.54 44.23
C ALA A 116 -41.18 8.12 42.87
N VAL A 117 -42.40 8.64 42.77
CA VAL A 117 -42.93 9.25 41.54
C VAL A 117 -43.29 10.70 41.83
N LEU A 118 -42.94 11.59 40.91
CA LEU A 118 -43.26 13.01 40.96
C LEU A 118 -44.30 13.35 39.90
N PHE A 119 -45.36 14.04 40.30
CA PHE A 119 -46.41 14.52 39.41
C PHE A 119 -46.36 16.05 39.32
N VAL A 120 -46.63 16.59 38.12
CA VAL A 120 -46.94 18.01 37.90
C VAL A 120 -48.37 18.11 37.38
N ALA A 121 -49.25 18.84 38.07
CA ALA A 121 -50.64 19.03 37.68
C ALA A 121 -51.05 20.51 37.75
N PRO A 122 -51.94 21.01 36.89
CA PRO A 122 -52.52 22.34 37.04
C PRO A 122 -53.54 22.38 38.19
N GLU A 123 -53.61 23.52 38.89
CA GLU A 123 -54.59 23.74 39.97
C GLU A 123 -56.06 23.62 39.47
N THR A 124 -56.88 22.91 40.24
CA THR A 124 -58.33 22.76 40.02
C THR A 124 -59.16 22.67 41.30
N GLY A 125 -58.53 22.51 42.47
CA GLY A 125 -59.17 22.59 43.80
C GLY A 125 -59.65 21.25 44.37
N GLY A 126 -59.23 20.12 43.80
CA GLY A 126 -59.54 18.77 44.31
C GLY A 126 -58.44 17.74 44.02
N ASP A 127 -57.24 18.21 43.72
CA ASP A 127 -56.38 17.57 42.73
C ASP A 127 -55.49 16.52 43.38
N PHE A 128 -54.80 16.88 44.46
CA PHE A 128 -54.04 15.95 45.30
C PHE A 128 -54.88 14.78 45.81
N LYS A 129 -56.11 15.03 46.26
CA LYS A 129 -57.02 13.95 46.69
C LYS A 129 -57.38 13.00 45.55
N THR A 130 -57.60 13.54 44.35
CA THR A 130 -57.94 12.75 43.15
C THR A 130 -56.74 11.96 42.65
N LEU A 131 -55.56 12.58 42.61
CA LEU A 131 -54.29 11.99 42.17
C LEU A 131 -53.80 10.92 43.14
N ARG A 132 -53.79 11.21 44.44
CA ARG A 132 -53.53 10.22 45.51
C ARG A 132 -54.49 9.04 45.41
N GLY A 133 -55.78 9.29 45.16
CA GLY A 133 -56.78 8.23 44.96
C GLY A 133 -56.50 7.36 43.73
N ALA A 134 -56.10 7.95 42.61
CA ALA A 134 -55.74 7.23 41.39
C ALA A 134 -54.48 6.37 41.57
N VAL A 135 -53.45 6.90 42.23
CA VAL A 135 -52.21 6.18 42.54
C VAL A 135 -52.46 5.06 43.55
N ARG A 136 -53.17 5.33 44.64
CA ARG A 136 -53.54 4.33 45.65
C ARG A 136 -54.39 3.19 45.09
N GLY A 137 -55.33 3.49 44.19
CA GLY A 137 -56.18 2.49 43.56
C GLY A 137 -55.50 1.64 42.49
N ARG A 138 -54.31 2.04 41.99
CA ARG A 138 -53.60 1.35 40.89
C ARG A 138 -52.05 1.46 41.01
N PRO A 139 -51.43 1.15 42.17
CA PRO A 139 -50.00 1.42 42.39
C PRO A 139 -49.11 0.71 41.37
N GLY A 140 -49.42 -0.54 41.00
CA GLY A 140 -48.69 -1.29 39.99
C GLY A 140 -48.59 -0.64 38.60
N VAL A 141 -49.50 0.28 38.23
CA VAL A 141 -49.41 1.02 36.94
C VAL A 141 -48.34 2.12 37.05
N PHE A 142 -48.28 2.83 38.18
CA PHE A 142 -47.28 3.88 38.42
C PHE A 142 -45.90 3.30 38.74
N ILE A 143 -45.82 2.14 39.40
CA ILE A 143 -44.59 1.38 39.61
C ILE A 143 -43.95 0.97 38.28
N ARG A 144 -44.78 0.49 37.34
CA ARG A 144 -44.34 0.21 35.97
C ARG A 144 -43.95 1.48 35.22
N ALA A 145 -44.76 2.53 35.33
CA ALA A 145 -44.47 3.82 34.68
C ALA A 145 -43.11 4.38 35.11
N ASP A 146 -42.77 4.30 36.39
CA ASP A 146 -41.47 4.76 36.93
C ASP A 146 -40.30 3.95 36.36
N ALA A 147 -40.39 2.62 36.32
CA ALA A 147 -39.35 1.77 35.73
C ALA A 147 -39.17 2.02 34.23
N ASP A 148 -40.28 2.00 33.47
CA ASP A 148 -40.32 2.24 32.03
C ASP A 148 -39.80 3.67 31.69
N LEU A 149 -40.10 4.67 32.52
CA LEU A 149 -39.60 6.06 32.39
C LEU A 149 -38.11 6.21 32.70
N ASN A 150 -37.63 5.57 33.77
CA ASN A 150 -36.21 5.61 34.14
C ASN A 150 -35.37 4.94 33.04
N GLN A 151 -35.76 3.75 32.54
CA GLN A 151 -35.07 3.09 31.43
C GLN A 151 -35.04 3.97 30.16
N ALA A 152 -36.18 4.50 29.73
CA ALA A 152 -36.25 5.39 28.56
C ALA A 152 -35.41 6.68 28.74
N SER A 153 -35.28 7.17 29.97
CA SER A 153 -34.39 8.30 30.28
C SER A 153 -32.92 7.94 30.08
N PHE A 154 -32.47 6.76 30.53
CA PHE A 154 -31.08 6.31 30.34
C PHE A 154 -30.74 6.01 28.88
N GLU A 155 -31.65 5.37 28.14
CA GLU A 155 -31.51 5.15 26.70
C GLU A 155 -31.37 6.47 25.94
N GLN A 156 -32.25 7.43 26.19
CA GLN A 156 -32.18 8.71 25.51
C GLN A 156 -30.97 9.54 25.97
N GLN A 157 -30.51 9.46 27.22
CA GLN A 157 -29.25 10.09 27.67
C GLN A 157 -28.02 9.52 26.92
N ARG A 158 -27.96 8.20 26.71
CA ARG A 158 -26.92 7.56 25.86
C ARG A 158 -26.98 8.08 24.42
N ILE A 159 -28.18 8.18 23.85
CA ILE A 159 -28.39 8.72 22.49
C ILE A 159 -27.96 10.19 22.41
N GLU A 160 -28.38 11.07 23.32
CA GLU A 160 -27.95 12.48 23.33
C GLU A 160 -26.43 12.61 23.49
N ARG A 161 -25.77 11.77 24.30
CA ARG A 161 -24.31 11.75 24.46
C ARG A 161 -23.60 11.38 23.15
N TYR A 162 -24.10 10.36 22.44
CA TYR A 162 -23.61 9.99 21.11
C TYR A 162 -23.83 11.13 20.11
N LEU A 163 -25.03 11.71 20.06
CA LEU A 163 -25.38 12.81 19.14
C LEU A 163 -24.58 14.09 19.42
N ALA A 164 -24.23 14.37 20.67
CA ALA A 164 -23.38 15.49 21.05
C ALA A 164 -21.93 15.28 20.60
N ALA A 165 -21.38 14.08 20.77
CA ALA A 165 -20.02 13.75 20.34
C ALA A 165 -19.89 13.71 18.80
N MET A 166 -20.86 13.14 18.08
CA MET A 166 -20.83 13.12 16.61
C MET A 166 -20.87 14.53 15.98
N LYS A 167 -21.42 15.54 16.69
CA LYS A 167 -21.47 16.94 16.23
C LYS A 167 -20.12 17.68 16.32
N THR A 168 -19.11 17.14 17.00
CA THR A 168 -17.77 17.78 17.09
C THR A 168 -16.79 17.28 16.02
N ILE A 169 -17.19 16.31 15.19
CA ILE A 169 -16.34 15.68 14.17
C ILE A 169 -16.39 16.47 12.86
N SER A 170 -15.26 16.62 12.19
CA SER A 170 -15.21 17.29 10.87
C SER A 170 -15.92 16.45 9.80
N PRO A 171 -16.89 16.99 9.03
CA PRO A 171 -17.67 16.24 8.03
C PRO A 171 -16.88 16.03 6.71
N THR A 172 -15.58 15.79 6.81
CA THR A 172 -14.62 15.81 5.69
C THR A 172 -13.80 14.54 5.55
N ASP A 173 -13.78 13.68 6.58
CA ASP A 173 -13.05 12.40 6.58
C ASP A 173 -14.03 11.26 6.92
N PRO A 174 -14.45 10.44 5.93
CA PRO A 174 -15.41 9.37 6.16
C PRO A 174 -14.83 8.25 7.04
N LYS A 175 -13.51 8.06 7.05
CA LYS A 175 -12.87 7.07 7.92
C LYS A 175 -12.90 7.54 9.36
N ALA A 176 -12.55 8.81 9.62
CA ALA A 176 -12.68 9.36 10.97
C ALA A 176 -14.13 9.31 11.47
N ILE A 177 -15.12 9.65 10.62
CA ILE A 177 -16.55 9.54 10.96
C ILE A 177 -16.92 8.10 11.34
N GLN A 178 -16.47 7.10 10.57
CA GLN A 178 -16.75 5.69 10.85
C GLN A 178 -16.04 5.18 12.12
N ASP A 179 -14.72 5.41 12.25
CA ASP A 179 -13.91 4.94 13.37
C ASP A 179 -14.38 5.56 14.70
N HIS A 180 -14.69 6.87 14.73
CA HIS A 180 -15.25 7.53 15.90
C HIS A 180 -16.68 7.07 16.22
N SER A 181 -17.53 6.90 15.20
CA SER A 181 -18.91 6.40 15.40
C SER A 181 -18.91 4.99 16.01
N ALA A 182 -18.04 4.09 15.53
CA ALA A 182 -17.89 2.75 16.08
C ALA A 182 -17.40 2.75 17.54
N LYS A 183 -16.42 3.62 17.86
CA LYS A 183 -15.87 3.76 19.22
C LYS A 183 -16.91 4.31 20.21
N LEU A 184 -17.62 5.36 19.83
CA LEU A 184 -18.74 5.92 20.60
C LEU A 184 -19.89 4.92 20.77
N ALA A 185 -20.22 4.17 19.72
CA ALA A 185 -21.25 3.15 19.71
C ALA A 185 -20.93 2.02 20.71
N SER A 186 -19.70 1.48 20.68
CA SER A 186 -19.25 0.47 21.63
C SER A 186 -19.35 0.96 23.09
N THR A 187 -18.76 2.12 23.37
CA THR A 187 -18.68 2.69 24.74
C THR A 187 -20.05 3.03 25.33
N LEU A 188 -21.02 3.39 24.49
CA LEU A 188 -22.41 3.71 24.90
C LEU A 188 -23.39 2.53 24.70
N ALA A 189 -22.90 1.36 24.27
CA ALA A 189 -23.69 0.17 23.92
C ALA A 189 -24.81 0.44 22.89
N LEU A 190 -24.53 1.28 21.90
CA LEU A 190 -25.46 1.75 20.87
C LEU A 190 -25.18 1.11 19.50
N LYS A 191 -26.18 1.11 18.62
CA LYS A 191 -26.09 0.54 17.26
C LYS A 191 -26.44 1.61 16.20
N PRO A 192 -25.46 2.36 15.65
CA PRO A 192 -25.73 3.39 14.64
C PRO A 192 -26.17 2.76 13.30
N ASN A 193 -26.95 3.52 12.53
CA ASN A 193 -27.44 3.06 11.23
C ASN A 193 -26.30 2.95 10.20
N ALA A 194 -25.95 1.71 9.83
CA ALA A 194 -24.87 1.42 8.89
C ALA A 194 -25.09 2.01 7.47
N ASP A 195 -26.34 2.26 7.06
CA ASP A 195 -26.63 2.91 5.76
C ASP A 195 -26.24 4.38 5.72
N CYS A 196 -25.99 5.02 6.87
CA CYS A 196 -25.50 6.39 6.91
C CYS A 196 -24.04 6.52 6.45
N PHE A 197 -23.20 5.49 6.62
CA PHE A 197 -21.81 5.50 6.10
C PHE A 197 -21.75 5.33 4.56
N LYS A 198 -22.88 4.98 3.93
CA LYS A 198 -23.02 4.89 2.47
C LYS A 198 -23.40 6.23 1.82
N GLN A 199 -23.69 7.26 2.61
CA GLN A 199 -24.03 8.60 2.13
C GLN A 199 -22.76 9.39 1.74
N PRO A 200 -22.89 10.45 0.92
CA PRO A 200 -21.83 11.45 0.73
C PRO A 200 -21.29 11.96 2.08
N VAL A 201 -19.98 12.22 2.16
CA VAL A 201 -19.26 12.47 3.44
C VAL A 201 -19.88 13.64 4.24
N ASP A 202 -20.28 14.70 3.53
CA ASP A 202 -21.00 15.87 4.01
C ASP A 202 -22.36 15.54 4.66
N GLN A 203 -22.96 14.41 4.30
CA GLN A 203 -24.27 13.95 4.75
C GLN A 203 -24.20 12.83 5.79
N GLN A 204 -23.05 12.19 6.01
CA GLN A 204 -22.95 11.04 6.93
C GLN A 204 -23.28 11.43 8.38
N VAL A 205 -22.69 12.51 8.90
CA VAL A 205 -22.96 13.02 10.26
C VAL A 205 -24.43 13.47 10.38
N SER A 206 -24.98 14.11 9.34
CA SER A 206 -26.38 14.51 9.27
C SER A 206 -27.32 13.30 9.30
N CYS A 207 -27.04 12.25 8.54
CA CYS A 207 -27.80 11.00 8.55
C CYS A 207 -27.76 10.33 9.93
N LEU A 208 -26.55 10.15 10.50
CA LEU A 208 -26.35 9.57 11.83
C LEU A 208 -27.03 10.36 12.96
N THR A 209 -27.28 11.66 12.75
CA THR A 209 -27.95 12.53 13.74
C THR A 209 -29.44 12.75 13.49
N GLN A 210 -29.97 12.42 12.30
CA GLN A 210 -31.39 12.60 11.94
C GLN A 210 -32.18 11.28 11.86
N SER A 211 -31.58 10.17 11.41
CA SER A 211 -32.26 8.87 11.33
C SER A 211 -32.36 8.15 12.69
N SER A 212 -31.77 8.73 13.73
CA SER A 212 -31.39 8.08 14.99
C SER A 212 -32.55 7.81 15.94
N ALA A 213 -33.57 8.67 16.00
CA ALA A 213 -34.58 8.63 17.06
C ALA A 213 -35.38 7.30 17.21
N PRO A 214 -35.64 6.51 16.15
CA PRO A 214 -36.21 5.16 16.28
C PRO A 214 -35.22 4.03 15.96
N VAL A 215 -34.13 4.29 15.24
CA VAL A 215 -33.28 3.25 14.63
C VAL A 215 -32.08 2.85 15.52
N LEU A 216 -31.65 3.74 16.44
CA LEU A 216 -30.61 3.43 17.43
C LEU A 216 -31.13 2.60 18.63
N LEU A 217 -32.39 2.14 18.58
CA LEU A 217 -33.07 1.34 19.61
C LEU A 217 -33.10 -0.17 19.28
N ASP A 218 -32.46 -0.63 18.19
CA ASP A 218 -32.26 -2.06 17.94
C ASP A 218 -31.06 -2.58 18.76
N ASP A 219 -31.32 -2.83 20.05
CA ASP A 219 -30.36 -3.36 21.03
C ASP A 219 -29.91 -4.81 20.75
N GLY A 220 -30.50 -5.47 19.75
CA GLY A 220 -30.24 -6.86 19.38
C GLY A 220 -30.99 -7.88 20.24
N HIS A 221 -31.69 -7.48 21.30
CA HIS A 221 -32.51 -8.38 22.13
C HIS A 221 -33.89 -8.66 21.52
N GLY A 222 -34.31 -7.88 20.51
CA GLY A 222 -35.51 -8.16 19.71
C GLY A 222 -35.38 -9.29 18.68
N GLN A 223 -34.18 -9.82 18.43
CA GLN A 223 -33.94 -10.86 17.43
C GLN A 223 -34.00 -12.27 18.04
N SER A 224 -34.93 -13.11 17.56
CA SER A 224 -35.05 -14.49 18.04
C SER A 224 -33.82 -15.34 17.72
N ILE A 225 -33.54 -16.35 18.55
CA ILE A 225 -32.38 -17.26 18.46
C ILE A 225 -32.17 -17.85 17.04
N ALA A 226 -33.25 -18.06 16.28
CA ALA A 226 -33.19 -18.57 14.91
C ALA A 226 -32.44 -17.65 13.93
N ALA A 227 -32.45 -16.33 14.14
CA ALA A 227 -31.77 -15.37 13.27
C ALA A 227 -30.26 -15.36 13.52
N ALA A 228 -29.81 -15.37 14.78
CA ALA A 228 -28.39 -15.39 15.15
C ALA A 228 -27.64 -16.62 14.60
N LEU A 229 -28.32 -17.76 14.47
CA LEU A 229 -27.78 -18.98 13.87
C LEU A 229 -27.57 -18.90 12.33
N SER A 230 -28.10 -17.87 11.66
CA SER A 230 -28.06 -17.73 10.20
C SER A 230 -26.96 -16.80 9.66
N SER A 231 -26.37 -15.95 10.50
CA SER A 231 -25.44 -14.89 10.07
C SER A 231 -23.95 -15.19 10.28
N GLY A 232 -23.60 -16.39 10.76
CA GLY A 232 -22.24 -16.94 10.73
C GLY A 232 -21.24 -16.41 11.79
N ALA A 233 -21.47 -15.24 12.39
CA ALA A 233 -20.62 -14.63 13.42
C ALA A 233 -20.73 -15.35 14.78
N SER A 234 -20.25 -16.59 14.84
CA SER A 234 -20.47 -17.53 15.96
C SER A 234 -19.31 -17.66 16.95
N SER A 235 -18.12 -17.13 16.64
CA SER A 235 -16.97 -17.11 17.56
C SER A 235 -17.23 -16.23 18.79
N ASP A 236 -17.61 -14.98 18.54
CA ASP A 236 -17.56 -13.91 19.54
C ASP A 236 -18.68 -14.09 20.57
N PHE A 237 -19.84 -14.59 20.12
CA PHE A 237 -20.96 -14.94 20.99
C PHE A 237 -20.67 -16.14 21.89
N ILE A 238 -19.83 -17.09 21.47
CA ILE A 238 -19.44 -18.24 22.31
C ILE A 238 -18.54 -17.76 23.46
N ASN A 239 -17.56 -16.88 23.21
CA ASN A 239 -16.73 -16.33 24.29
C ASN A 239 -17.53 -15.39 25.21
N ALA A 240 -18.44 -14.56 24.66
CA ALA A 240 -19.34 -13.74 25.47
C ALA A 240 -20.25 -14.58 26.39
N ALA A 241 -20.76 -15.72 25.90
CA ALA A 241 -21.57 -16.63 26.70
C ALA A 241 -20.75 -17.45 27.72
N ALA A 242 -19.60 -17.99 27.31
CA ALA A 242 -18.79 -18.91 28.12
C ALA A 242 -18.23 -18.29 29.42
N VAL A 243 -18.02 -16.97 29.45
CA VAL A 243 -17.51 -16.25 30.63
C VAL A 243 -18.64 -15.87 31.62
N THR A 244 -19.91 -16.13 31.29
CA THR A 244 -21.04 -15.90 32.22
C THR A 244 -21.47 -17.17 32.96
N PRO A 245 -21.11 -17.35 34.26
CA PRO A 245 -21.91 -18.20 35.13
C PRO A 245 -23.32 -17.58 35.22
N MET A 246 -24.36 -18.36 34.89
CA MET A 246 -25.74 -17.90 34.68
C MET A 246 -26.47 -17.32 35.93
N ALA A 247 -25.74 -17.05 37.02
CA ALA A 247 -26.26 -16.50 38.27
C ALA A 247 -26.13 -14.98 38.41
N GLY A 248 -25.43 -14.28 37.50
CA GLY A 248 -25.15 -12.83 37.61
C GLY A 248 -25.74 -11.92 36.54
N ALA A 249 -26.08 -12.44 35.36
CA ALA A 249 -26.47 -11.60 34.21
C ALA A 249 -27.84 -10.89 34.38
N GLY A 250 -28.74 -11.45 35.21
CA GLY A 250 -30.10 -10.93 35.43
C GLY A 250 -30.21 -9.71 36.37
N VAL A 251 -29.10 -9.04 36.71
CA VAL A 251 -29.09 -7.87 37.63
C VAL A 251 -28.91 -6.55 36.88
N TYR A 252 -28.14 -6.52 35.78
CA TYR A 252 -27.96 -5.31 34.97
C TYR A 252 -29.13 -5.00 34.03
N SER A 253 -30.07 -5.93 33.88
CA SER A 253 -31.33 -5.69 33.16
C SER A 253 -32.25 -4.66 33.83
N ALA A 254 -31.92 -4.18 35.03
CA ALA A 254 -32.62 -3.06 35.67
C ALA A 254 -32.39 -1.70 34.97
N TYR A 255 -31.38 -1.61 34.08
CA TYR A 255 -31.01 -0.36 33.39
C TYR A 255 -30.97 -0.49 31.85
N VAL A 256 -30.92 -1.72 31.31
CA VAL A 256 -30.95 -2.02 29.87
C VAL A 256 -31.69 -3.35 29.67
N GLY A 257 -32.89 -3.35 29.06
CA GLY A 257 -33.53 -4.61 28.65
C GLY A 257 -35.05 -4.73 28.80
N ALA A 258 -35.82 -3.80 28.22
CA ALA A 258 -37.23 -4.04 27.89
C ALA A 258 -37.68 -3.15 26.71
N VAL A 259 -38.45 -3.68 25.77
CA VAL A 259 -39.07 -2.86 24.70
C VAL A 259 -40.19 -2.02 25.33
N VAL A 260 -39.94 -0.71 25.46
CA VAL A 260 -40.81 0.19 26.23
C VAL A 260 -42.02 0.65 25.41
N ASP A 261 -43.17 -0.02 25.60
CA ASP A 261 -44.46 0.43 25.04
C ASP A 261 -45.06 1.58 25.86
N LEU A 262 -44.42 2.74 25.76
CA LEU A 262 -44.83 3.95 26.46
C LEU A 262 -46.17 4.52 25.95
N VAL A 263 -46.68 4.02 24.81
CA VAL A 263 -47.99 4.37 24.24
C VAL A 263 -49.12 3.60 24.96
N LYS A 264 -48.90 2.35 25.36
CA LYS A 264 -49.81 1.64 26.27
C LYS A 264 -49.90 2.32 27.64
N LEU A 265 -48.78 2.85 28.15
CA LEU A 265 -48.75 3.60 29.42
C LEU A 265 -49.69 4.80 29.42
N THR A 266 -49.55 5.74 28.46
CA THR A 266 -50.45 6.92 28.35
C THR A 266 -51.92 6.53 28.22
N THR A 267 -52.20 5.51 27.41
CA THR A 267 -53.57 5.05 27.13
C THR A 267 -54.26 4.48 28.37
N SER A 268 -53.50 3.81 29.26
CA SER A 268 -54.04 3.12 30.45
C SER A 268 -54.48 4.03 31.60
N LEU A 269 -53.98 5.28 31.64
CA LEU A 269 -54.13 6.19 32.77
C LEU A 269 -55.20 7.27 32.60
N ARG A 270 -55.81 7.41 31.41
CA ARG A 270 -56.75 8.51 31.11
C ARG A 270 -58.05 8.43 31.92
N THR A 271 -58.52 9.58 32.39
CA THR A 271 -59.79 9.78 33.10
C THR A 271 -60.56 10.97 32.49
N ALA A 272 -61.78 11.23 32.93
CA ALA A 272 -62.56 12.39 32.48
C ALA A 272 -62.01 13.75 32.95
N GLN A 273 -61.25 13.77 34.06
CA GLN A 273 -60.64 14.99 34.61
C GLN A 273 -59.18 15.13 34.21
N TYR A 274 -58.43 14.02 34.15
CA TYR A 274 -56.97 14.02 33.92
C TYR A 274 -56.52 13.04 32.82
N GLN A 275 -55.56 13.50 32.02
CA GLN A 275 -54.77 12.71 31.09
C GLN A 275 -53.31 12.74 31.56
N TYR A 276 -52.79 11.57 31.94
CA TYR A 276 -51.41 11.45 32.40
C TYR A 276 -50.49 11.30 31.20
N ILE A 277 -49.41 12.06 31.16
CA ILE A 277 -48.36 11.96 30.13
C ILE A 277 -47.02 11.65 30.79
N PRO A 278 -46.22 10.74 30.23
CA PRO A 278 -44.85 10.50 30.68
C PRO A 278 -43.96 11.72 30.40
N ALA A 279 -42.97 11.91 31.27
CA ALA A 279 -41.82 12.75 31.02
C ALA A 279 -40.53 11.95 31.24
N ILE A 280 -39.70 11.85 30.20
CA ILE A 280 -38.33 11.36 30.37
C ILE A 280 -37.44 12.49 30.92
N SER A 281 -36.41 12.12 31.67
CA SER A 281 -35.59 13.05 32.42
C SER A 281 -34.15 13.11 31.92
N PHE A 282 -33.59 14.32 31.99
CA PHE A 282 -32.19 14.64 31.71
C PHE A 282 -31.65 15.42 32.92
N PRO A 283 -31.16 14.71 33.96
CA PRO A 283 -30.50 15.34 35.09
C PRO A 283 -29.27 16.13 34.64
N GLU A 284 -29.16 17.39 35.06
CA GLU A 284 -28.02 18.26 34.80
C GLU A 284 -27.67 19.00 36.10
N GLY A 285 -26.68 18.46 36.81
CA GLY A 285 -26.46 18.82 38.21
C GLY A 285 -27.75 18.63 39.02
N GLN A 286 -28.15 19.66 39.76
CA GLN A 286 -29.39 19.61 40.57
C GLN A 286 -30.68 19.72 39.73
N THR A 287 -30.62 20.15 38.47
CA THR A 287 -31.83 20.43 37.68
C THR A 287 -32.24 19.20 36.88
N LEU A 288 -33.45 18.71 37.13
CA LEU A 288 -34.12 17.71 36.30
C LEU A 288 -34.75 18.42 35.11
N ASN A 289 -34.09 18.38 33.95
CA ASN A 289 -34.68 18.83 32.70
C ASN A 289 -35.64 17.73 32.17
N LEU A 290 -36.84 18.11 31.72
CA LEU A 290 -37.86 17.16 31.25
C LEU A 290 -38.12 17.33 29.76
N LYS A 291 -38.32 16.21 29.05
CA LYS A 291 -38.98 16.20 27.73
C LYS A 291 -40.31 15.45 27.84
N LEU A 292 -41.30 15.88 27.07
CA LEU A 292 -42.68 15.37 27.04
C LEU A 292 -42.98 14.79 25.65
N ASN A 293 -43.88 13.80 25.58
CA ASN A 293 -44.37 13.23 24.32
C ASN A 293 -45.74 13.76 23.85
N ALA A 294 -46.31 14.72 24.57
CA ALA A 294 -47.58 15.36 24.25
C ALA A 294 -47.64 16.77 24.88
N PRO A 295 -48.33 17.74 24.24
CA PRO A 295 -48.46 19.08 24.78
C PRO A 295 -49.37 19.11 26.02
N PRO A 296 -49.00 19.82 27.10
CA PRO A 296 -49.86 19.97 28.27
C PRO A 296 -51.17 20.70 28.01
N SER A 297 -52.29 20.11 28.47
CA SER A 297 -53.63 20.70 28.46
C SER A 297 -54.01 21.28 29.82
N PHE A 298 -54.51 22.52 29.82
CA PHE A 298 -55.14 23.16 30.98
C PHE A 298 -56.68 23.01 30.98
N ILE A 299 -57.26 22.40 29.93
CA ILE A 299 -58.69 22.08 29.80
C ILE A 299 -58.91 20.57 29.97
N ASN A 300 -60.13 20.16 30.33
CA ASN A 300 -60.43 18.75 30.61
C ASN A 300 -60.37 17.87 29.34
N PRO A 301 -59.73 16.68 29.39
CA PRO A 301 -58.94 16.16 30.51
C PRO A 301 -57.59 16.87 30.64
N LYS A 302 -57.33 17.44 31.82
CA LYS A 302 -56.15 18.24 32.14
C LYS A 302 -54.91 17.36 32.17
N THR A 303 -53.77 17.88 31.74
CA THR A 303 -52.53 17.11 31.74
C THR A 303 -51.96 16.96 33.14
N VAL A 304 -51.57 15.74 33.48
CA VAL A 304 -50.71 15.42 34.61
C VAL A 304 -49.40 14.90 34.05
N ILE A 305 -48.30 15.58 34.31
CA ILE A 305 -46.98 15.10 33.90
C ILE A 305 -46.51 14.09 34.95
N VAL A 306 -46.12 12.89 34.51
CA VAL A 306 -45.60 11.80 35.35
C VAL A 306 -44.10 11.69 35.16
N ILE A 307 -43.35 11.79 36.24
CA ILE A 307 -41.88 11.81 36.26
C ILE A 307 -41.43 10.69 37.20
N GLY A 308 -40.64 9.75 36.67
CA GLY A 308 -39.94 8.77 37.52
C GLY A 308 -38.79 9.43 38.27
N LEU A 309 -38.51 8.96 39.49
CA LEU A 309 -37.32 9.35 40.26
C LEU A 309 -36.44 8.11 40.47
N PRO A 310 -35.16 8.25 40.89
CA PRO A 310 -34.28 7.09 41.08
C PRO A 310 -34.86 6.10 42.09
N ALA A 311 -34.97 4.82 41.69
CA ALA A 311 -35.57 3.76 42.51
C ALA A 311 -34.96 3.67 43.91
N ILE A 312 -35.76 3.31 44.91
CA ILE A 312 -35.39 3.30 46.33
C ILE A 312 -34.84 1.92 46.68
N GLN A 313 -33.53 1.77 46.51
CA GLN A 313 -32.80 0.53 46.79
C GLN A 313 -31.32 0.85 47.04
N LYS A 314 -30.55 -0.12 47.56
CA LYS A 314 -29.10 0.05 47.59
C LYS A 314 -28.56 0.10 46.16
N ALA A 315 -27.70 1.08 45.86
CA ALA A 315 -27.06 1.17 44.57
C ALA A 315 -26.09 -0.01 44.34
N ILE A 316 -26.08 -0.53 43.13
CA ILE A 316 -25.13 -1.55 42.67
C ILE A 316 -24.26 -0.89 41.59
N PRO A 317 -22.95 -0.69 41.84
CA PRO A 317 -22.06 -0.06 40.86
C PRO A 317 -21.84 -0.99 39.65
N PRO A 318 -21.72 -0.43 38.42
CA PRO A 318 -21.54 -1.23 37.21
C PRO A 318 -20.15 -1.88 37.14
N PRO A 319 -19.99 -3.00 36.40
CA PRO A 319 -18.81 -3.84 36.43
C PRO A 319 -17.82 -3.37 35.36
N LEU A 320 -17.24 -2.18 35.57
CA LEU A 320 -16.27 -1.55 34.67
C LEU A 320 -15.03 -2.45 34.50
N ARG A 321 -14.62 -2.70 33.24
CA ARG A 321 -13.51 -3.60 32.88
C ARG A 321 -12.52 -2.90 31.96
N ALA A 322 -11.27 -3.36 31.95
CA ALA A 322 -10.34 -3.11 30.86
C ALA A 322 -10.89 -3.72 29.57
N HIS A 323 -10.70 -3.04 28.43
CA HIS A 323 -11.06 -3.59 27.12
C HIS A 323 -10.14 -4.78 26.75
N ASP A 324 -8.84 -4.66 27.00
CA ASP A 324 -7.87 -5.76 27.01
C ASP A 324 -7.13 -5.76 28.36
N PRO A 325 -7.14 -6.86 29.15
CA PRO A 325 -6.43 -6.94 30.42
C PRO A 325 -4.89 -7.05 30.28
N ASP A 326 -4.36 -7.29 29.08
CA ASP A 326 -2.93 -7.33 28.77
C ASP A 326 -2.38 -6.11 28.01
N GLU A 327 -3.26 -5.22 27.54
CA GLU A 327 -2.90 -3.85 27.16
C GLU A 327 -2.20 -3.11 28.31
N THR A 328 -1.36 -2.15 27.97
CA THR A 328 -0.62 -1.32 28.92
C THR A 328 -0.75 0.13 28.47
N ALA A 329 -1.30 1.01 29.30
CA ALA A 329 -1.48 2.42 28.97
C ALA A 329 -0.22 3.23 29.27
N CYS A 330 -0.02 4.34 28.55
CA CYS A 330 1.15 5.21 28.74
C CYS A 330 0.87 6.35 29.74
N LEU A 331 1.48 6.32 30.92
CA LEU A 331 1.39 7.39 31.92
C LEU A 331 2.10 8.69 31.49
N LEU A 332 3.02 8.60 30.53
CA LEU A 332 3.73 9.76 29.95
C LEU A 332 2.89 10.50 28.88
N GLN A 333 1.77 9.91 28.41
CA GLN A 333 0.90 10.53 27.41
C GLN A 333 -0.05 11.54 28.08
N PRO A 334 -0.04 12.85 27.73
CA PRO A 334 -0.77 13.88 28.47
C PRO A 334 -2.31 13.73 28.57
N LYS A 335 -2.92 12.89 27.73
CA LYS A 335 -4.35 12.51 27.81
C LYS A 335 -4.60 11.19 28.55
N MET A 336 -3.62 10.27 28.53
CA MET A 336 -3.71 8.84 28.87
C MET A 336 -5.15 8.27 28.81
N PRO A 337 -5.67 7.94 27.62
CA PRO A 337 -6.96 7.25 27.51
C PRO A 337 -6.83 5.83 28.06
N LEU A 338 -7.63 5.52 29.08
CA LEU A 338 -7.78 4.19 29.65
C LEU A 338 -8.99 3.54 29.00
N LEU A 339 -8.78 2.61 28.06
CA LEU A 339 -9.84 1.95 27.30
C LEU A 339 -10.62 0.98 28.20
N LEU A 340 -11.92 1.23 28.33
CA LEU A 340 -12.76 0.63 29.36
C LEU A 340 -14.17 0.31 28.85
N GLU A 341 -14.71 -0.83 29.28
CA GLU A 341 -15.98 -1.37 28.79
C GLU A 341 -16.91 -1.89 29.91
N GLY A 342 -18.09 -2.37 29.51
CA GLY A 342 -19.07 -3.02 30.40
C GLY A 342 -19.96 -2.09 31.23
N ALA A 343 -19.83 -0.77 31.09
CA ALA A 343 -20.49 0.20 31.96
C ALA A 343 -20.96 1.50 31.23
N PRO A 344 -21.88 1.42 30.25
CA PRO A 344 -22.27 2.59 29.44
C PRO A 344 -22.80 3.79 30.25
N LEU A 345 -23.42 3.55 31.41
CA LEU A 345 -23.90 4.62 32.30
C LEU A 345 -22.77 5.48 32.89
N VAL A 346 -21.54 4.96 33.01
CA VAL A 346 -20.36 5.75 33.44
C VAL A 346 -20.04 6.84 32.40
N PHE A 347 -20.41 6.64 31.14
CA PHE A 347 -20.09 7.53 30.03
C PHE A 347 -21.28 8.40 29.58
N SER A 348 -22.51 8.05 29.99
CA SER A 348 -23.75 8.76 29.65
C SER A 348 -24.45 9.48 30.82
N THR A 349 -24.02 9.28 32.07
CA THR A 349 -24.62 9.90 33.27
C THR A 349 -23.54 10.52 34.16
N SER A 350 -23.94 11.29 35.18
CA SER A 350 -23.03 11.80 36.22
C SER A 350 -22.95 10.89 37.46
N PHE A 351 -23.49 9.67 37.43
CA PHE A 351 -23.49 8.77 38.58
C PHE A 351 -22.06 8.37 39.02
N ALA A 352 -21.12 8.27 38.07
CA ALA A 352 -19.71 8.07 38.36
C ALA A 352 -18.98 9.41 38.46
N HIS A 353 -18.58 9.81 39.67
CA HIS A 353 -17.93 11.11 39.93
C HIS A 353 -16.72 10.98 40.87
N ASP A 354 -15.95 12.08 41.00
CA ASP A 354 -14.67 12.13 41.74
C ASP A 354 -13.70 10.99 41.38
N MET A 355 -13.72 10.60 40.09
CA MET A 355 -12.96 9.48 39.55
C MET A 355 -11.46 9.78 39.55
N VAL A 356 -10.66 8.81 39.99
CA VAL A 356 -9.20 8.88 40.05
C VAL A 356 -8.55 7.56 39.63
N LEU A 357 -7.36 7.63 39.05
CA LEU A 357 -6.45 6.50 38.91
C LEU A 357 -5.51 6.51 40.12
N HIS A 358 -5.66 5.53 41.01
CA HIS A 358 -4.76 5.36 42.14
C HIS A 358 -3.58 4.48 41.71
N LEU A 359 -2.39 5.08 41.55
CA LEU A 359 -1.16 4.39 41.15
C LEU A 359 -0.61 3.56 42.32
N ASN A 360 -0.43 2.26 42.10
CA ASN A 360 0.06 1.33 43.12
C ASN A 360 1.59 1.38 43.24
N ARG A 361 2.13 2.58 43.52
CA ARG A 361 3.56 2.89 43.65
C ARG A 361 3.88 3.69 44.90
N SER A 362 5.14 3.68 45.35
CA SER A 362 5.61 4.60 46.39
C SER A 362 5.92 5.99 45.82
N GLY A 363 5.28 7.05 46.29
CA GLY A 363 5.57 8.43 45.86
C GLY A 363 4.60 9.47 46.43
N SER A 364 4.80 10.74 46.09
CA SER A 364 3.85 11.84 46.40
C SER A 364 2.63 11.80 45.46
N ASP A 365 2.87 11.68 44.16
CA ASP A 365 1.82 11.65 43.14
C ASP A 365 1.36 10.21 42.90
N THR A 366 0.31 9.83 43.63
CA THR A 366 -0.34 8.51 43.55
C THR A 366 -1.80 8.56 43.12
N GLU A 367 -2.42 9.73 42.94
CA GLU A 367 -3.77 9.86 42.37
C GLU A 367 -3.77 10.83 41.19
N LEU A 368 -4.26 10.38 40.02
CA LEU A 368 -4.53 11.24 38.86
C LEU A 368 -6.04 11.39 38.68
N ALA A 369 -6.54 12.61 38.49
CA ALA A 369 -7.96 12.85 38.21
C ALA A 369 -8.36 12.24 36.86
N LEU A 370 -9.48 11.51 36.82
CA LEU A 370 -10.03 10.90 35.62
C LEU A 370 -11.37 11.54 35.24
N THR A 371 -11.72 11.51 33.96
CA THR A 371 -13.01 11.99 33.43
C THR A 371 -13.56 11.01 32.40
N PRO A 372 -14.86 10.65 32.44
CA PRO A 372 -15.51 9.83 31.42
C PRO A 372 -15.61 10.53 30.06
N ASP A 373 -14.85 10.03 29.09
CA ASP A 373 -14.86 10.49 27.70
C ASP A 373 -15.27 9.35 26.76
N ALA A 374 -16.52 9.40 26.31
CA ALA A 374 -17.10 8.42 25.40
C ALA A 374 -16.46 8.45 24.00
N PHE A 375 -15.86 9.58 23.59
CA PHE A 375 -15.18 9.74 22.30
C PHE A 375 -13.77 9.14 22.37
N GLU A 376 -13.08 9.33 23.50
CA GLU A 376 -11.82 8.62 23.78
C GLU A 376 -12.02 7.17 24.25
N GLY A 377 -13.26 6.73 24.43
CA GLY A 377 -13.66 5.33 24.63
C GLY A 377 -13.32 4.79 26.01
N GLY A 378 -13.38 5.65 27.03
CA GLY A 378 -12.97 5.27 28.38
C GLY A 378 -12.77 6.44 29.32
N LEU A 379 -11.84 6.29 30.27
CA LEU A 379 -11.49 7.35 31.22
C LEU A 379 -10.20 8.04 30.74
N VAL A 380 -10.22 9.37 30.62
CA VAL A 380 -9.04 10.18 30.29
C VAL A 380 -8.54 10.94 31.51
N VAL A 381 -7.26 11.32 31.52
CA VAL A 381 -6.74 12.23 32.55
C VAL A 381 -7.36 13.61 32.40
N GLY A 382 -8.01 14.08 33.46
CA GLY A 382 -8.57 15.43 33.52
C GLY A 382 -7.48 16.49 33.65
N LYS A 383 -7.76 17.70 33.16
CA LYS A 383 -6.98 18.89 33.58
C LYS A 383 -7.27 19.16 35.06
N GLU A 384 -6.32 19.80 35.74
CA GLU A 384 -6.29 20.00 37.21
C GLU A 384 -7.46 20.85 37.75
N GLU A 385 -8.67 20.29 37.81
CA GLU A 385 -9.73 20.82 38.68
C GLU A 385 -9.53 20.30 40.11
N THR A 386 -9.53 21.22 41.07
CA THR A 386 -9.24 20.91 42.47
C THR A 386 -10.40 20.19 43.13
N ARG A 387 -10.25 18.86 43.27
CA ARG A 387 -11.23 17.91 43.79
C ARG A 387 -11.96 18.42 45.05
N LYS A 388 -13.28 18.52 44.99
CA LYS A 388 -14.18 18.73 46.15
C LYS A 388 -14.85 17.42 46.56
N GLY A 389 -14.04 16.40 46.77
CA GLY A 389 -14.54 15.06 47.06
C GLY A 389 -15.45 15.04 48.27
N LEU A 390 -16.47 14.17 48.23
CA LEU A 390 -17.38 13.94 49.34
C LEU A 390 -16.61 13.76 50.65
N VAL A 391 -16.74 14.71 51.58
CA VAL A 391 -16.16 14.60 52.92
C VAL A 391 -16.71 13.32 53.55
N ALA A 392 -15.82 12.36 53.81
CA ALA A 392 -16.19 11.01 54.19
C ALA A 392 -17.04 10.99 55.46
N VAL A 393 -18.35 10.93 55.28
CA VAL A 393 -19.32 10.58 56.31
C VAL A 393 -18.91 9.23 56.87
N LYS A 394 -18.99 9.04 58.18
CA LYS A 394 -18.80 7.75 58.84
C LYS A 394 -19.98 6.81 58.58
N LEU A 395 -20.17 6.45 57.30
CA LEU A 395 -20.91 5.26 56.90
C LEU A 395 -20.16 4.03 57.48
N GLY A 396 -20.93 3.03 57.91
CA GLY A 396 -20.41 1.98 58.81
C GLY A 396 -19.22 1.19 58.24
N GLU A 397 -18.42 0.61 59.14
CA GLU A 397 -17.11 -0.02 58.87
C GLU A 397 -17.16 -1.33 58.05
N GLY A 398 -17.75 -1.28 56.86
CA GLY A 398 -17.44 -2.22 55.79
C GLY A 398 -16.02 -1.97 55.31
N LYS A 399 -15.04 -2.60 55.97
CA LYS A 399 -13.66 -2.63 55.46
C LYS A 399 -13.67 -3.03 53.98
N PRO A 400 -13.06 -2.25 53.07
CA PRO A 400 -12.74 -2.75 51.74
C PRO A 400 -11.98 -4.06 51.91
N ALA A 401 -12.40 -5.10 51.19
CA ALA A 401 -11.73 -6.40 51.21
C ALA A 401 -10.42 -6.29 50.41
N ALA A 402 -9.42 -5.67 51.02
CA ALA A 402 -8.09 -5.49 50.46
C ALA A 402 -7.55 -6.85 50.02
N LYS A 403 -7.49 -7.05 48.70
CA LYS A 403 -6.86 -8.25 48.12
C LYS A 403 -5.39 -8.26 48.56
N PRO A 404 -4.87 -9.38 49.08
CA PRO A 404 -3.47 -9.44 49.50
C PRO A 404 -2.51 -9.14 48.34
N ASP A 405 -1.44 -8.41 48.67
CA ASP A 405 -0.18 -8.40 47.95
C ASP A 405 -0.19 -7.95 46.47
N GLU A 406 -0.91 -6.86 46.12
CA GLU A 406 -0.43 -6.01 45.02
C GLU A 406 0.88 -5.33 45.45
N LYS A 407 1.99 -5.88 44.97
CA LYS A 407 3.36 -5.44 45.26
C LYS A 407 3.59 -4.03 44.71
N GLN A 408 3.69 -3.04 45.60
CA GLN A 408 3.94 -1.63 45.22
C GLN A 408 5.17 -1.49 44.31
N GLY A 409 4.99 -0.78 43.21
CA GLY A 409 6.08 -0.44 42.28
C GLY A 409 6.96 0.70 42.78
N SER A 410 8.22 0.69 42.37
CA SER A 410 9.14 1.83 42.49
C SER A 410 8.84 2.87 41.39
N PRO A 411 9.08 4.17 41.62
CA PRO A 411 9.11 5.18 40.54
C PRO A 411 10.14 4.91 39.43
N THR A 412 11.06 3.97 39.64
CA THR A 412 12.08 3.55 38.66
C THR A 412 11.67 2.35 37.80
N ASP A 413 10.53 1.71 38.09
CA ASP A 413 10.10 0.52 37.37
C ASP A 413 9.47 0.89 36.02
N LEU A 414 9.74 0.11 34.97
CA LEU A 414 9.25 0.40 33.62
C LEU A 414 7.71 0.44 33.55
N THR A 415 7.09 -0.55 34.21
CA THR A 415 5.63 -0.68 34.35
C THR A 415 5.22 -0.80 35.80
N ILE A 416 4.08 -0.20 36.15
CA ILE A 416 3.39 -0.31 37.44
C ILE A 416 1.92 -0.72 37.21
N THR A 417 1.20 -1.00 38.29
CA THR A 417 -0.27 -1.07 38.25
C THR A 417 -0.92 0.22 38.76
N GLY A 418 -2.17 0.47 38.36
CA GLY A 418 -3.01 1.50 38.97
C GLY A 418 -4.49 1.11 38.93
N THR A 419 -5.20 1.35 40.02
CA THR A 419 -6.59 0.96 40.22
C THR A 419 -7.52 2.16 40.08
N VAL A 420 -8.55 2.04 39.25
CA VAL A 420 -9.59 3.08 39.11
C VAL A 420 -10.44 3.13 40.38
N ARG A 421 -10.65 4.32 40.96
CA ARG A 421 -11.51 4.56 42.13
C ARG A 421 -12.36 5.81 41.94
N GLY A 422 -13.43 5.96 42.71
CA GLY A 422 -14.29 7.14 42.71
C GLY A 422 -15.54 6.92 43.57
N PHE A 423 -16.65 7.53 43.18
CA PHE A 423 -17.97 7.29 43.78
C PHE A 423 -19.02 6.93 42.71
N TRP A 424 -19.99 6.12 43.11
CA TRP A 424 -21.22 5.81 42.39
C TRP A 424 -22.39 6.44 43.16
N GLY A 425 -22.52 7.75 43.03
CA GLY A 425 -23.29 8.59 43.94
C GLY A 425 -22.76 8.54 45.38
N PHE A 426 -23.58 8.11 46.33
CA PHE A 426 -23.17 8.06 47.74
C PHE A 426 -22.32 6.83 48.11
N ASP A 427 -22.29 5.79 47.27
CA ASP A 427 -21.55 4.55 47.52
C ASP A 427 -20.16 4.62 46.84
N THR A 428 -19.11 4.06 47.45
CA THR A 428 -17.75 4.07 46.88
C THR A 428 -17.64 3.20 45.63
N PHE A 429 -16.95 3.68 44.60
CA PHE A 429 -16.71 2.96 43.35
C PHE A 429 -15.25 2.49 43.24
N GLU A 430 -15.05 1.23 42.88
CA GLU A 430 -13.74 0.63 42.57
C GLU A 430 -13.86 -0.13 41.23
N GLY A 431 -13.02 0.26 40.27
CA GLY A 431 -12.97 -0.30 38.91
C GLY A 431 -11.80 -1.27 38.72
N PRO A 432 -11.31 -1.45 37.48
CA PRO A 432 -10.22 -2.38 37.22
C PRO A 432 -8.86 -1.83 37.69
N THR A 433 -7.95 -2.74 38.00
CA THR A 433 -6.51 -2.46 38.04
C THR A 433 -5.94 -2.62 36.62
N LEU A 434 -5.23 -1.60 36.13
CA LEU A 434 -4.64 -1.54 34.79
C LEU A 434 -3.10 -1.59 34.86
N LYS A 435 -2.46 -2.06 33.78
CA LYS A 435 -1.00 -1.99 33.59
C LYS A 435 -0.62 -0.63 32.98
N LEU A 436 0.41 0.01 33.50
CA LEU A 436 0.80 1.38 33.12
C LEU A 436 2.32 1.46 32.89
N GLN A 437 2.77 1.97 31.74
CA GLN A 437 4.18 2.32 31.52
C GLN A 437 4.45 3.74 32.04
N GLN A 438 5.46 3.92 32.91
CA GLN A 438 5.76 5.21 33.55
C GLN A 438 7.13 5.85 33.20
N ILE A 439 8.00 5.15 32.47
CA ILE A 439 9.31 5.66 32.00
C ILE A 439 9.63 5.17 30.58
N ASP A 440 10.61 5.81 29.93
CA ASP A 440 11.10 5.44 28.59
C ASP A 440 11.54 3.98 28.49
N GLY A 441 10.93 3.26 27.54
CA GLY A 441 11.35 1.95 27.09
C GLY A 441 12.60 1.97 26.22
N LYS A 442 13.25 0.81 26.12
CA LYS A 442 14.59 0.59 25.56
C LYS A 442 14.61 -0.71 24.77
N ASN A 443 15.81 -1.18 24.46
CA ASN A 443 16.07 -2.48 23.84
C ASN A 443 15.39 -2.71 22.47
N TRP A 444 15.10 -1.63 21.74
CA TRP A 444 14.49 -1.62 20.41
C TRP A 444 15.29 -2.43 19.37
N LYS A 445 14.65 -3.40 18.71
CA LYS A 445 15.24 -4.26 17.66
C LYS A 445 14.20 -4.63 16.62
N ILE A 446 14.58 -4.65 15.34
CA ILE A 446 13.76 -5.27 14.29
C ILE A 446 13.87 -6.79 14.46
N VAL A 447 12.75 -7.50 14.43
CA VAL A 447 12.65 -8.96 14.63
C VAL A 447 12.06 -9.71 13.44
N SER A 448 11.60 -9.00 12.41
CA SER A 448 11.18 -9.55 11.12
C SER A 448 12.37 -9.91 10.23
N ASN A 449 12.39 -11.11 9.65
CA ASN A 449 13.41 -11.57 8.69
C ASN A 449 13.31 -10.92 7.28
N THR A 450 12.39 -9.98 7.08
CA THR A 450 12.12 -9.31 5.80
C THR A 450 13.32 -8.46 5.35
N GLN A 451 13.89 -8.76 4.18
CA GLN A 451 14.81 -7.82 3.53
C GLN A 451 14.02 -6.62 3.01
N LEU A 452 14.43 -5.41 3.40
CA LEU A 452 13.77 -4.18 2.98
C LEU A 452 14.18 -3.81 1.55
N LEU A 453 13.19 -3.63 0.68
CA LEU A 453 13.40 -3.29 -0.72
C LEU A 453 13.00 -1.84 -1.00
N ALA A 454 13.93 -1.07 -1.56
CA ALA A 454 13.66 0.28 -2.04
C ALA A 454 12.60 0.28 -3.17
N GLY A 455 11.83 1.35 -3.29
CA GLY A 455 10.82 1.52 -4.34
C GLY A 455 9.45 0.89 -4.07
N GLN A 456 9.24 0.17 -2.97
CA GLN A 456 7.95 -0.46 -2.63
C GLN A 456 7.53 -0.25 -1.16
N ASP A 457 6.31 -0.65 -0.79
CA ASP A 457 5.91 -0.70 0.62
C ASP A 457 6.49 -1.97 1.27
N ASN A 458 6.87 -1.88 2.54
CA ASN A 458 7.48 -2.98 3.29
C ASN A 458 6.83 -3.07 4.68
N HIS A 459 6.67 -4.28 5.20
CA HIS A 459 6.22 -4.52 6.57
C HIS A 459 7.40 -4.99 7.44
N LEU A 460 7.50 -4.43 8.65
CA LEU A 460 8.49 -4.79 9.67
C LEU A 460 7.79 -5.09 10.99
N SER A 461 8.43 -5.93 11.82
CA SER A 461 8.07 -6.08 13.23
C SER A 461 9.21 -5.56 14.10
N LEU A 462 8.88 -4.65 15.02
CA LEU A 462 9.80 -3.97 15.93
C LEU A 462 9.47 -4.38 17.36
N LYS A 463 10.45 -4.86 18.14
CA LYS A 463 10.29 -5.22 19.54
C LYS A 463 11.12 -4.32 20.45
N GLY A 464 10.53 -3.84 21.54
CA GLY A 464 11.19 -2.99 22.55
C GLY A 464 10.30 -2.85 23.78
N ASP A 465 10.91 -2.78 24.97
CA ASP A 465 10.22 -3.05 26.24
C ASP A 465 9.20 -1.99 26.69
N GLY A 466 9.12 -0.84 26.00
CA GLY A 466 8.14 0.22 26.25
C GLY A 466 7.31 0.59 25.03
N ALA A 467 6.75 -0.41 24.34
CA ALA A 467 5.90 -0.24 23.17
C ALA A 467 4.69 0.69 23.41
N ALA A 468 4.14 0.72 24.63
CA ALA A 468 2.96 1.49 24.99
C ALA A 468 3.15 3.02 24.92
N CYS A 469 4.34 3.53 25.24
CA CYS A 469 4.62 4.98 25.21
C CYS A 469 5.22 5.49 23.89
N VAL A 470 5.19 4.73 22.80
CA VAL A 470 5.67 5.22 21.49
C VAL A 470 4.72 6.30 20.95
N GLN A 471 5.23 7.53 20.84
CA GLN A 471 4.51 8.67 20.28
C GLN A 471 4.58 8.68 18.75
N LYS A 472 5.75 8.35 18.18
CA LYS A 472 6.00 8.40 16.74
C LYS A 472 7.19 7.51 16.36
N ILE A 473 7.08 6.84 15.23
CA ILE A 473 8.21 6.22 14.54
C ILE A 473 8.40 6.95 13.21
N ALA A 474 9.65 7.25 12.86
CA ALA A 474 10.02 7.78 11.55
C ALA A 474 11.23 7.05 10.99
N LEU A 475 11.25 6.83 9.69
CA LEU A 475 12.43 6.40 8.94
C LEU A 475 13.32 7.63 8.69
N THR A 476 14.59 7.54 9.09
CA THR A 476 15.55 8.65 9.08
C THR A 476 16.87 8.28 8.43
N THR A 477 17.57 9.28 7.90
CA THR A 477 18.93 9.21 7.38
C THR A 477 19.57 10.59 7.51
N ASP A 478 20.88 10.72 7.39
CA ASP A 478 21.61 11.97 7.68
C ASP A 478 21.56 13.00 6.53
N LYS A 479 20.65 12.83 5.54
CA LYS A 479 20.55 13.65 4.31
C LYS A 479 19.12 14.00 3.90
N ASP A 480 18.21 13.02 3.91
CA ASP A 480 16.82 13.18 3.53
C ASP A 480 15.93 13.61 4.71
N LYS A 481 14.67 13.97 4.43
CA LYS A 481 13.68 14.25 5.48
C LYS A 481 13.19 12.97 6.15
N ASP A 482 12.90 13.03 7.46
CA ASP A 482 12.13 12.03 8.20
C ASP A 482 10.87 11.62 7.39
N ILE A 483 10.69 10.31 7.18
CA ILE A 483 9.48 9.72 6.59
C ILE A 483 8.68 9.05 7.69
N ASP A 484 7.44 9.47 7.90
CA ASP A 484 6.58 8.93 8.96
C ASP A 484 6.24 7.46 8.71
N VAL A 485 6.38 6.63 9.73
CA VAL A 485 6.07 5.19 9.71
C VAL A 485 4.76 4.98 10.46
N THR A 486 3.81 4.29 9.82
CA THR A 486 2.57 3.87 10.49
C THR A 486 2.88 2.62 11.31
N PHE A 487 2.36 2.53 12.53
CA PHE A 487 2.58 1.39 13.42
C PHE A 487 1.34 1.06 14.23
N LYS A 488 1.25 -0.19 14.70
CA LYS A 488 0.23 -0.69 15.63
C LYS A 488 0.86 -1.70 16.59
N PRO A 489 0.24 -1.96 17.76
CA PRO A 489 0.53 -3.18 18.52
C PRO A 489 0.37 -4.42 17.63
N ALA A 490 1.30 -5.36 17.71
CA ALA A 490 1.19 -6.63 16.99
C ALA A 490 0.00 -7.44 17.56
N PRO A 491 -0.83 -8.09 16.72
CA PRO A 491 -2.05 -8.77 17.18
C PRO A 491 -1.70 -10.01 18.01
N SER A 492 -2.02 -9.97 19.29
CA SER A 492 -1.83 -11.08 20.23
C SER A 492 -2.75 -12.25 19.89
N THR A 493 -2.16 -13.43 19.69
CA THR A 493 -2.91 -14.71 19.69
C THR A 493 -2.73 -15.40 21.04
N GLU A 494 -3.77 -16.11 21.54
CA GLU A 494 -3.84 -16.61 22.93
C GLU A 494 -2.65 -17.47 23.39
N ASN A 495 -1.90 -18.07 22.45
CA ASN A 495 -0.77 -18.95 22.76
C ASN A 495 0.59 -18.26 22.74
N ASP A 496 0.74 -17.07 22.15
CA ASP A 496 2.06 -16.52 21.82
C ASP A 496 2.51 -15.33 22.67
N LYS A 497 3.03 -15.66 23.87
CA LYS A 497 3.68 -14.71 24.77
C LYS A 497 4.91 -14.01 24.15
N ALA A 498 5.44 -14.46 23.01
CA ALA A 498 6.56 -13.81 22.35
C ALA A 498 6.16 -12.50 21.63
N GLN A 499 4.87 -12.31 21.29
CA GLN A 499 4.37 -11.09 20.64
C GLN A 499 4.22 -9.89 21.58
N LYS A 500 4.28 -10.08 22.91
CA LYS A 500 4.19 -8.97 23.86
C LYS A 500 5.34 -7.97 23.65
N ASP A 501 5.02 -6.67 23.75
CA ASP A 501 5.93 -5.55 23.51
C ASP A 501 6.49 -5.49 22.07
N MET A 502 5.71 -6.00 21.10
CA MET A 502 6.00 -5.92 19.66
C MET A 502 5.01 -4.98 18.96
N LEU A 503 5.54 -4.21 18.02
CA LEU A 503 4.81 -3.32 17.11
C LEU A 503 4.99 -3.82 15.68
N ASP A 504 3.92 -3.85 14.90
CA ASP A 504 3.98 -4.05 13.46
C ASP A 504 3.94 -2.69 12.75
N LEU A 505 4.84 -2.51 11.78
CA LEU A 505 5.20 -1.24 11.14
C LEU A 505 4.99 -1.33 9.62
N ASP A 506 4.22 -0.38 9.08
CA ASP A 506 4.04 -0.18 7.64
C ASP A 506 5.01 0.92 7.16
N VAL A 507 6.03 0.53 6.40
CA VAL A 507 7.12 1.41 5.96
C VAL A 507 7.09 1.57 4.44
N SER A 508 6.63 2.73 3.95
CA SER A 508 6.61 3.01 2.51
C SER A 508 7.98 3.47 1.99
N LEU A 509 8.72 2.56 1.35
CA LEU A 509 10.01 2.83 0.72
C LEU A 509 9.89 3.28 -0.75
N LYS A 510 8.68 3.57 -1.24
CA LYS A 510 8.38 3.98 -2.64
C LYS A 510 9.18 5.16 -3.19
N LYS A 511 9.71 6.03 -2.32
CA LYS A 511 10.53 7.20 -2.68
C LYS A 511 11.91 7.19 -2.01
N VAL A 512 12.28 6.05 -1.44
CA VAL A 512 13.53 5.85 -0.67
C VAL A 512 14.55 5.19 -1.58
N GLN A 513 15.80 5.64 -1.50
CA GLN A 513 16.90 5.07 -2.28
C GLN A 513 17.49 3.83 -1.55
N PRO A 514 18.20 2.93 -2.26
CA PRO A 514 19.00 1.91 -1.62
C PRO A 514 20.08 2.53 -0.72
N GLY A 515 20.26 2.03 0.49
CA GLY A 515 21.23 2.57 1.45
C GLY A 515 20.97 2.23 2.91
N GLY A 516 21.79 2.80 3.79
CA GLY A 516 21.64 2.70 5.24
C GLY A 516 20.70 3.79 5.79
N TYR A 517 19.82 3.38 6.69
CA TYR A 517 18.79 4.21 7.32
C TYR A 517 18.68 3.87 8.82
N SER A 518 17.81 4.56 9.55
CA SER A 518 17.43 4.18 10.93
C SER A 518 15.97 4.50 11.23
N LEU A 519 15.28 3.58 11.89
CA LEU A 519 14.02 3.90 12.57
C LEU A 519 14.37 4.76 13.77
N ALA A 520 13.79 5.95 13.85
CA ALA A 520 13.87 6.84 14.99
C ALA A 520 12.56 6.73 15.79
N ILE A 521 12.63 6.07 16.95
CA ILE A 521 11.51 5.88 17.88
C ILE A 521 11.49 7.06 18.84
N GLN A 522 10.39 7.82 18.85
CA GLN A 522 10.13 8.91 19.79
C GLN A 522 9.04 8.45 20.77
N GLN A 523 9.29 8.61 22.07
CA GLN A 523 8.36 8.24 23.14
C GLN A 523 7.74 9.47 23.79
N TYR A 524 6.53 9.33 24.33
CA TYR A 524 5.89 10.38 25.12
C TYR A 524 6.74 10.75 26.35
N GLY A 525 6.72 12.02 26.74
CA GLY A 525 7.54 12.54 27.85
C GLY A 525 9.02 12.78 27.50
N SER A 526 9.54 12.21 26.41
CA SER A 526 10.98 12.23 26.11
C SER A 526 11.30 13.01 24.82
N PRO A 527 12.26 13.97 24.85
CA PRO A 527 12.76 14.62 23.64
C PRO A 527 13.76 13.75 22.87
N ARG A 528 14.14 12.58 23.41
CA ARG A 528 15.09 11.65 22.81
C ARG A 528 14.40 10.81 21.74
N LYS A 529 15.03 10.72 20.56
CA LYS A 529 14.74 9.67 19.58
C LYS A 529 15.79 8.56 19.70
N ASP A 530 15.37 7.33 19.98
CA ASP A 530 16.27 6.16 19.88
C ASP A 530 16.35 5.68 18.43
N LYS A 531 17.55 5.38 17.94
CA LYS A 531 17.79 4.94 16.55
C LYS A 531 18.04 3.43 16.49
N VAL A 532 17.25 2.71 15.69
CA VAL A 532 17.51 1.32 15.29
C VAL A 532 17.97 1.30 13.83
N PRO A 533 19.19 0.81 13.52
CA PRO A 533 19.72 0.82 12.16
C PRO A 533 19.00 -0.21 11.26
N LEU A 534 18.91 0.10 9.97
CA LEU A 534 18.39 -0.77 8.93
C LEU A 534 19.04 -0.47 7.56
N THR A 535 18.86 -1.36 6.60
CA THR A 535 19.36 -1.20 5.23
C THR A 535 18.24 -1.48 4.23
N ALA A 536 18.04 -0.58 3.27
CA ALA A 536 17.17 -0.79 2.11
C ALA A 536 18.03 -1.22 0.91
N TYR A 537 17.66 -2.31 0.25
CA TYR A 537 18.38 -2.89 -0.89
C TYR A 537 17.76 -2.47 -2.22
N THR A 538 18.49 -2.64 -3.33
CA THR A 538 17.92 -2.47 -4.69
C THR A 538 16.78 -3.46 -4.94
N GLY A 539 15.83 -3.04 -5.79
CA GLY A 539 14.63 -3.81 -6.16
C GLY A 539 14.94 -5.19 -6.73
N ALA A 540 13.90 -6.01 -6.91
CA ALA A 540 14.02 -7.45 -7.15
C ALA A 540 14.75 -7.81 -8.46
N ILE A 541 16.07 -7.98 -8.36
CA ILE A 541 16.90 -8.63 -9.37
C ILE A 541 16.49 -10.11 -9.42
N GLN A 542 16.18 -10.60 -10.61
CA GLN A 542 15.89 -12.01 -10.87
C GLN A 542 17.00 -12.58 -11.74
N LEU A 543 17.41 -13.81 -11.45
CA LEU A 543 18.45 -14.55 -12.16
C LEU A 543 17.80 -15.85 -12.65
N ASP A 544 17.69 -16.01 -13.96
CA ASP A 544 16.97 -17.14 -14.54
C ASP A 544 17.92 -18.32 -14.78
N ASP A 545 19.00 -18.09 -15.53
CA ASP A 545 19.92 -19.14 -16.02
C ASP A 545 21.24 -18.54 -16.57
N ILE A 546 22.31 -19.34 -16.53
CA ILE A 546 23.60 -19.08 -17.19
C ILE A 546 23.90 -20.16 -18.22
N LYS A 547 24.10 -19.76 -19.49
CA LYS A 547 24.38 -20.68 -20.61
C LYS A 547 25.83 -20.59 -21.06
N ILE A 548 26.54 -21.72 -20.97
CA ILE A 548 27.96 -21.84 -21.30
C ILE A 548 28.26 -23.20 -21.96
N HIS A 549 29.13 -23.24 -22.98
CA HIS A 549 29.64 -24.51 -23.50
C HIS A 549 30.90 -24.96 -22.76
N VAL A 550 31.09 -26.26 -22.60
CA VAL A 550 32.33 -26.83 -22.05
C VAL A 550 33.55 -26.36 -22.86
N GLY A 551 34.49 -25.69 -22.20
CA GLY A 551 35.70 -25.12 -22.80
C GLY A 551 35.59 -23.65 -23.21
N ASP A 552 34.42 -23.02 -23.10
CA ASP A 552 34.27 -21.59 -23.42
C ASP A 552 34.94 -20.67 -22.39
N LYS A 553 35.29 -19.46 -22.85
CA LYS A 553 35.72 -18.31 -22.02
C LYS A 553 34.65 -17.23 -21.91
N THR A 554 33.51 -17.43 -22.55
CA THR A 554 32.38 -16.49 -22.60
C THR A 554 31.09 -17.22 -22.29
N THR A 555 30.11 -16.50 -21.74
CA THR A 555 28.84 -17.05 -21.29
C THR A 555 27.78 -15.95 -21.30
N VAL A 556 26.50 -16.33 -21.24
CA VAL A 556 25.37 -15.39 -21.13
C VAL A 556 24.63 -15.67 -19.83
N LEU A 557 24.32 -14.60 -19.07
CA LEU A 557 23.39 -14.64 -17.93
C LEU A 557 22.08 -13.96 -18.37
N THR A 558 20.95 -14.58 -18.02
CA THR A 558 19.59 -14.05 -18.28
C THR A 558 18.79 -13.83 -17.00
N GLY A 559 17.87 -12.86 -17.00
CA GLY A 559 17.10 -12.47 -15.83
C GLY A 559 16.39 -11.11 -15.95
N GLN A 560 16.31 -10.38 -14.84
CA GLN A 560 15.80 -9.00 -14.76
C GLN A 560 16.62 -8.19 -13.73
N GLY A 561 16.84 -6.89 -13.97
CA GLY A 561 17.70 -6.08 -13.10
C GLY A 561 19.20 -6.36 -13.26
N LEU A 562 19.61 -7.02 -14.35
CA LEU A 562 20.99 -7.49 -14.53
C LEU A 562 22.03 -6.35 -14.63
N SER A 563 21.59 -5.12 -14.85
CA SER A 563 22.47 -3.94 -14.90
C SER A 563 23.29 -3.72 -13.62
N ASP A 564 22.92 -4.33 -12.49
CA ASP A 564 23.65 -4.29 -11.20
C ASP A 564 24.62 -5.47 -10.95
N VAL A 565 24.81 -6.39 -11.90
CA VAL A 565 25.81 -7.46 -11.78
C VAL A 565 27.24 -6.94 -12.00
N VAL A 566 28.15 -7.29 -11.08
CA VAL A 566 29.58 -6.93 -11.14
C VAL A 566 30.43 -8.08 -11.67
N SER A 567 30.14 -9.31 -11.22
CA SER A 567 30.87 -10.52 -11.63
C SER A 567 30.09 -11.78 -11.30
N VAL A 568 30.39 -12.88 -11.99
CA VAL A 568 29.91 -14.22 -11.62
C VAL A 568 31.11 -15.15 -11.39
N GLN A 569 31.06 -16.03 -10.40
CA GLN A 569 32.00 -17.14 -10.26
C GLN A 569 31.38 -18.43 -10.81
N ILE A 570 32.08 -19.07 -11.75
CA ILE A 570 31.70 -20.33 -12.42
C ILE A 570 32.93 -21.24 -12.37
N ALA A 571 32.80 -22.45 -11.83
CA ALA A 571 33.90 -23.42 -11.68
C ALA A 571 35.20 -22.81 -11.08
N GLY A 572 35.05 -21.89 -10.11
CA GLY A 572 36.16 -21.19 -9.46
C GLY A 572 36.84 -20.08 -10.30
N GLN A 573 36.40 -19.82 -11.53
CA GLN A 573 36.86 -18.69 -12.35
C GLN A 573 35.89 -17.50 -12.25
N THR A 574 36.43 -16.29 -12.20
CA THR A 574 35.64 -15.06 -12.23
C THR A 574 35.36 -14.63 -13.67
N PHE A 575 34.08 -14.48 -13.99
CA PHE A 575 33.56 -13.87 -15.20
C PHE A 575 33.09 -12.44 -14.90
N THR A 576 33.30 -11.53 -15.84
CA THR A 576 32.92 -10.11 -15.75
C THR A 576 32.18 -9.66 -17.01
N PRO A 577 31.24 -8.69 -16.94
CA PRO A 577 30.53 -8.18 -18.12
C PRO A 577 31.48 -7.69 -19.22
N ALA A 578 31.29 -8.19 -20.44
CA ALA A 578 32.16 -7.90 -21.58
C ALA A 578 31.45 -8.18 -22.92
N GLY A 579 31.57 -7.24 -23.86
CA GLY A 579 30.91 -7.27 -25.16
C GLY A 579 29.81 -6.21 -25.30
N ASP A 580 29.44 -5.91 -26.54
CA ASP A 580 28.29 -5.07 -26.87
C ASP A 580 26.98 -5.86 -26.73
N GLY A 581 25.86 -5.16 -26.55
CA GLY A 581 24.52 -5.78 -26.46
C GLY A 581 24.05 -6.16 -25.04
N ASN A 582 24.81 -5.82 -24.00
CA ASN A 582 24.35 -5.96 -22.61
C ASN A 582 23.13 -5.05 -22.33
N ASP A 583 22.06 -5.63 -21.78
CA ASP A 583 20.88 -4.90 -21.30
C ASP A 583 20.48 -5.36 -19.88
N ASP A 584 19.30 -4.93 -19.40
CA ASP A 584 18.84 -5.25 -18.04
C ASP A 584 18.28 -6.68 -17.89
N LYS A 585 18.21 -7.45 -18.99
CA LYS A 585 17.71 -8.84 -19.04
C LYS A 585 18.75 -9.85 -19.49
N THR A 586 19.74 -9.42 -20.25
CA THR A 586 20.78 -10.27 -20.85
C THR A 586 22.14 -9.60 -20.69
N ILE A 587 23.10 -10.28 -20.06
CA ILE A 587 24.50 -9.82 -20.05
C ILE A 587 25.45 -10.88 -20.57
N HIS A 588 26.34 -10.45 -21.46
CA HIS A 588 27.49 -11.19 -21.95
C HIS A 588 28.64 -11.06 -20.95
N LEU A 589 29.19 -12.20 -20.58
CA LEU A 589 30.18 -12.36 -19.51
C LEU A 589 31.42 -13.04 -20.09
N ALA A 590 32.62 -12.57 -19.73
CA ALA A 590 33.89 -13.16 -20.18
C ALA A 590 34.86 -13.41 -19.02
N SER A 591 35.71 -14.41 -19.18
CA SER A 591 36.81 -14.77 -18.28
C SER A 591 38.15 -14.84 -19.03
N LYS A 592 39.25 -15.00 -18.30
CA LYS A 592 40.60 -15.22 -18.89
C LYS A 592 40.86 -16.69 -19.24
N THR A 593 40.17 -17.60 -18.54
CA THR A 593 40.45 -19.03 -18.47
C THR A 593 39.20 -19.82 -18.86
N ALA A 594 39.35 -20.80 -19.74
CA ALA A 594 38.26 -21.70 -20.11
C ALA A 594 37.76 -22.50 -18.89
N VAL A 595 36.48 -22.86 -18.87
CA VAL A 595 35.87 -23.64 -17.79
C VAL A 595 35.12 -24.86 -18.31
N THR A 596 34.99 -25.85 -17.43
CA THR A 596 34.18 -27.07 -17.62
C THR A 596 33.31 -27.23 -16.37
N PRO A 597 32.19 -26.47 -16.25
CA PRO A 597 31.24 -26.66 -15.17
C PRO A 597 30.46 -27.96 -15.36
N GLU A 598 29.89 -28.47 -14.27
CA GLU A 598 28.91 -29.56 -14.32
C GLU A 598 27.52 -28.97 -14.65
N ASP A 599 26.71 -29.71 -15.40
CA ASP A 599 25.36 -29.25 -15.78
C ASP A 599 24.44 -29.17 -14.56
N GLY A 600 23.66 -28.11 -14.46
CA GLY A 600 22.82 -27.81 -13.30
C GLY A 600 23.59 -27.37 -12.04
N SER A 601 24.88 -27.04 -12.13
CA SER A 601 25.67 -26.56 -10.99
C SER A 601 25.41 -25.07 -10.65
N ASP A 602 25.81 -24.65 -9.45
CA ASP A 602 25.57 -23.29 -8.94
C ASP A 602 26.69 -22.30 -9.32
N GLY A 603 26.29 -21.19 -9.94
CA GLY A 603 27.13 -20.00 -10.15
C GLY A 603 26.86 -18.93 -9.08
N ILE A 604 27.91 -18.28 -8.58
CA ILE A 604 27.79 -17.22 -7.56
C ILE A 604 27.85 -15.84 -8.23
N VAL A 605 26.72 -15.17 -8.34
CA VAL A 605 26.60 -13.79 -8.85
C VAL A 605 26.90 -12.80 -7.73
N LYS A 606 27.67 -11.76 -8.01
CA LYS A 606 27.96 -10.64 -7.10
C LYS A 606 27.42 -9.32 -7.67
N LEU A 607 26.70 -8.58 -6.82
CA LEU A 607 26.02 -7.34 -7.17
C LEU A 607 26.78 -6.08 -6.69
N LYS A 608 26.46 -4.91 -7.27
CA LYS A 608 27.05 -3.60 -6.89
C LYS A 608 26.80 -3.23 -5.43
N ASP A 609 25.66 -3.63 -4.86
CA ASP A 609 25.30 -3.39 -3.46
C ASP A 609 26.02 -4.32 -2.45
N GLY A 610 26.84 -5.25 -2.95
CA GLY A 610 27.60 -6.20 -2.15
C GLY A 610 26.88 -7.52 -1.85
N ARG A 611 25.60 -7.68 -2.24
CA ARG A 611 24.93 -8.99 -2.15
C ARG A 611 25.60 -10.02 -3.05
N THR A 612 25.45 -11.29 -2.65
CA THR A 612 25.72 -12.45 -3.50
C THR A 612 24.44 -13.26 -3.66
N MET A 613 24.25 -13.82 -4.85
CA MET A 613 23.10 -14.63 -5.22
C MET A 613 23.57 -15.88 -5.97
N ILE A 614 22.75 -16.93 -5.95
CA ILE A 614 22.99 -18.17 -6.68
C ILE A 614 22.16 -18.13 -7.97
N VAL A 615 22.73 -18.65 -9.07
CA VAL A 615 22.05 -18.90 -10.34
C VAL A 615 22.47 -20.27 -10.87
N ASN A 616 21.56 -20.95 -11.56
CA ASN A 616 21.86 -22.26 -12.14
C ASN A 616 22.70 -22.12 -13.43
N ILE A 617 23.55 -23.11 -13.71
CA ILE A 617 24.41 -23.17 -14.90
C ILE A 617 23.93 -24.30 -15.82
N SER A 618 23.34 -23.93 -16.95
CA SER A 618 23.11 -24.83 -18.09
C SER A 618 24.42 -25.04 -18.86
N ALA A 619 25.04 -26.21 -18.70
CA ALA A 619 26.34 -26.54 -19.28
C ALA A 619 26.20 -27.36 -20.57
N ALA A 620 26.30 -26.68 -21.71
CA ALA A 620 26.20 -27.29 -23.04
C ALA A 620 27.48 -28.04 -23.45
N ALA A 621 27.34 -29.00 -24.36
CA ALA A 621 28.48 -29.73 -24.92
C ALA A 621 29.51 -28.79 -25.58
N ALA A 622 30.79 -29.22 -25.57
CA ALA A 622 31.88 -28.45 -26.16
C ALA A 622 31.63 -28.16 -27.65
N ARG A 623 31.94 -26.94 -28.10
CA ARG A 623 31.76 -26.53 -29.50
C ARG A 623 32.58 -27.45 -30.44
N PRO A 624 32.08 -27.76 -31.64
CA PRO A 624 32.82 -28.58 -32.58
C PRO A 624 34.11 -27.86 -33.02
N GLY A 625 35.25 -28.51 -32.83
CA GLY A 625 36.57 -27.98 -33.22
C GLY A 625 37.07 -28.62 -34.52
N LEU A 626 37.56 -27.79 -35.45
CA LEU A 626 38.01 -28.20 -36.78
C LEU A 626 39.34 -27.53 -37.13
N ASN A 627 40.27 -28.29 -37.69
CA ASN A 627 41.59 -27.81 -38.12
C ASN A 627 41.78 -28.05 -39.63
N LEU A 628 42.33 -27.07 -40.35
CA LEU A 628 42.57 -27.14 -41.79
C LEU A 628 43.94 -27.77 -42.07
N LEU A 629 43.96 -29.02 -42.56
CA LEU A 629 45.19 -29.74 -42.86
C LEU A 629 45.77 -29.37 -44.24
N SER A 630 44.90 -29.14 -45.23
CA SER A 630 45.31 -28.62 -46.54
C SER A 630 44.15 -27.97 -47.28
N PHE A 631 44.48 -27.01 -48.14
CA PHE A 631 43.54 -26.29 -49.00
C PHE A 631 44.12 -26.17 -50.41
N LYS A 632 43.28 -26.32 -51.43
CA LYS A 632 43.67 -26.15 -52.84
C LYS A 632 42.52 -25.57 -53.65
N ALA A 633 42.69 -24.36 -54.15
CA ALA A 633 41.93 -23.86 -55.29
C ALA A 633 42.50 -24.47 -56.59
N THR A 634 41.62 -24.97 -57.46
CA THR A 634 41.98 -25.40 -58.82
C THR A 634 41.11 -24.61 -59.80
N PRO A 635 41.65 -23.64 -60.55
CA PRO A 635 40.89 -22.88 -61.53
C PRO A 635 40.23 -23.80 -62.57
N ILE A 636 38.99 -23.52 -62.94
CA ILE A 636 38.31 -24.20 -64.04
C ILE A 636 38.62 -23.41 -65.32
N PRO A 637 39.18 -24.03 -66.37
CA PRO A 637 39.47 -23.33 -67.62
C PRO A 637 38.22 -22.69 -68.24
N GLY A 638 38.24 -21.37 -68.43
CA GLY A 638 37.22 -20.62 -69.14
C GLY A 638 37.54 -20.48 -70.64
N ALA A 639 36.63 -19.84 -71.38
CA ALA A 639 36.94 -19.33 -72.71
C ALA A 639 37.74 -18.02 -72.59
N GLY A 640 38.85 -17.89 -73.32
CA GLY A 640 39.72 -16.71 -73.30
C GLY A 640 41.20 -17.04 -73.04
N LEU A 641 42.02 -16.01 -72.91
CA LEU A 641 43.43 -16.10 -72.53
C LEU A 641 43.58 -16.48 -71.05
N PRO A 642 44.63 -17.23 -70.67
CA PRO A 642 44.82 -17.67 -69.29
C PRO A 642 45.21 -16.49 -68.38
N ILE A 643 44.36 -16.22 -67.39
CA ILE A 643 44.64 -15.26 -66.31
C ILE A 643 45.39 -15.97 -65.19
N THR A 644 46.50 -15.39 -64.75
CA THR A 644 47.26 -15.84 -63.58
C THR A 644 47.06 -14.85 -62.43
N LEU A 645 46.64 -15.34 -61.27
CA LEU A 645 46.58 -14.58 -60.02
C LEU A 645 47.94 -14.70 -59.31
N ALA A 646 48.46 -13.61 -58.73
CA ALA A 646 49.83 -13.57 -58.20
C ALA A 646 49.90 -13.73 -56.67
N GLY A 647 48.82 -13.47 -55.94
CA GLY A 647 48.72 -13.76 -54.52
C GLY A 647 48.39 -15.23 -54.26
N LYS A 648 48.72 -15.69 -53.04
CA LYS A 648 48.48 -17.09 -52.62
C LYS A 648 47.10 -17.32 -52.03
N ASP A 649 46.48 -16.24 -51.55
CA ASP A 649 45.20 -16.25 -50.84
C ASP A 649 44.03 -15.83 -51.78
N GLU A 650 44.33 -15.60 -53.06
CA GLU A 650 43.39 -15.16 -54.09
C GLU A 650 42.66 -16.37 -54.71
N LEU A 651 41.34 -16.45 -54.56
CA LEU A 651 40.51 -17.59 -54.95
C LEU A 651 39.62 -17.22 -56.14
N PRO A 652 39.83 -17.75 -57.37
CA PRO A 652 38.97 -17.45 -58.50
C PRO A 652 37.55 -17.97 -58.26
N LEU A 653 36.52 -17.16 -58.56
CA LEU A 653 35.12 -17.60 -58.49
C LEU A 653 34.85 -18.86 -59.33
N ASN A 654 35.40 -18.91 -60.56
CA ASN A 654 35.35 -20.09 -61.42
C ASN A 654 36.48 -21.08 -61.09
N SER A 655 36.41 -21.69 -59.92
CA SER A 655 37.37 -22.71 -59.46
C SER A 655 36.67 -23.86 -58.74
N LYS A 656 37.38 -24.98 -58.61
CA LYS A 656 37.03 -26.05 -57.67
C LYS A 656 37.94 -25.93 -56.45
N LEU A 657 37.36 -25.57 -55.31
CA LEU A 657 38.05 -25.59 -54.02
C LEU A 657 37.94 -27.00 -53.44
N VAL A 658 39.07 -27.56 -53.01
CA VAL A 658 39.15 -28.82 -52.28
C VAL A 658 39.94 -28.58 -51.00
N PHE A 659 39.44 -29.04 -49.87
CA PHE A 659 40.09 -28.89 -48.58
C PHE A 659 39.99 -30.15 -47.74
N VAL A 660 41.04 -30.43 -46.96
CA VAL A 660 41.11 -31.55 -46.02
C VAL A 660 41.14 -30.97 -44.63
N VAL A 661 40.20 -31.42 -43.80
CA VAL A 661 39.98 -30.92 -42.44
C VAL A 661 39.95 -32.08 -41.45
N GLN A 662 40.38 -31.80 -40.22
CA GLN A 662 40.44 -32.78 -39.15
C GLN A 662 39.77 -32.24 -37.88
N THR A 663 38.90 -33.04 -37.29
CA THR A 663 38.34 -32.82 -35.96
C THR A 663 39.18 -33.54 -34.91
N LYS A 664 39.20 -33.02 -33.68
CA LYS A 664 39.89 -33.68 -32.55
C LYS A 664 39.16 -34.97 -32.13
N ASP A 665 37.85 -34.88 -32.10
CA ASP A 665 36.92 -35.95 -31.73
C ASP A 665 36.24 -36.48 -33.01
N VAL A 666 35.53 -37.61 -32.96
CA VAL A 666 34.94 -38.27 -34.14
C VAL A 666 33.98 -37.34 -34.90
N PHE A 667 34.17 -37.19 -36.22
CA PHE A 667 33.32 -36.34 -37.07
C PHE A 667 31.88 -36.89 -37.13
N PRO A 668 30.88 -36.21 -36.55
CA PRO A 668 29.49 -36.70 -36.53
C PRO A 668 28.89 -36.71 -37.94
N ARG A 669 28.10 -37.72 -38.29
CA ARG A 669 27.51 -37.81 -39.64
C ARG A 669 26.47 -36.72 -39.96
N SER A 670 25.95 -36.06 -38.95
CA SER A 670 25.05 -34.91 -39.01
C SER A 670 25.77 -33.55 -38.91
N GLN A 671 27.08 -33.53 -38.64
CA GLN A 671 27.85 -32.28 -38.64
C GLN A 671 28.04 -31.76 -40.08
N SER A 672 27.91 -30.45 -40.22
CA SER A 672 28.14 -29.73 -41.48
C SER A 672 29.33 -28.78 -41.35
N ILE A 673 29.83 -28.27 -42.48
CA ILE A 673 30.82 -27.20 -42.53
C ILE A 673 30.17 -26.02 -43.23
N GLU A 674 29.93 -24.94 -42.50
CA GLU A 674 29.47 -23.68 -43.05
C GLU A 674 30.64 -22.92 -43.65
N ILE A 675 30.45 -22.34 -44.84
CA ILE A 675 31.43 -21.52 -45.54
C ILE A 675 30.73 -20.21 -45.90
N ALA A 676 31.28 -19.09 -45.45
CA ALA A 676 30.69 -17.77 -45.65
C ALA A 676 31.76 -16.71 -45.93
N THR A 677 31.36 -15.57 -46.47
CA THR A 677 32.20 -14.37 -46.42
C THR A 677 32.24 -13.75 -45.02
N VAL A 678 33.25 -12.94 -44.72
CA VAL A 678 33.41 -12.25 -43.41
C VAL A 678 32.27 -11.27 -43.11
N ASP A 679 31.65 -10.69 -44.14
CA ASP A 679 30.45 -9.85 -44.05
C ASP A 679 29.13 -10.67 -44.06
N ASN A 680 29.22 -11.99 -44.20
CA ASN A 680 28.12 -12.94 -44.35
C ASN A 680 27.18 -12.66 -45.55
N SER A 681 27.61 -11.89 -46.55
CA SER A 681 26.82 -11.56 -47.75
C SER A 681 26.53 -12.77 -48.64
N VAL A 682 27.44 -13.74 -48.69
CA VAL A 682 27.19 -15.07 -49.28
C VAL A 682 27.64 -16.18 -48.32
N HIS A 683 26.84 -17.25 -48.22
CA HIS A 683 27.12 -18.40 -47.38
C HIS A 683 26.56 -19.69 -47.98
N THR A 684 27.14 -20.83 -47.60
CA THR A 684 26.71 -22.17 -47.99
C THR A 684 27.11 -23.19 -46.92
N LYS A 685 26.57 -24.41 -46.99
CA LYS A 685 26.92 -25.51 -46.07
C LYS A 685 27.31 -26.76 -46.87
N LEU A 686 28.41 -27.40 -46.45
CA LEU A 686 28.79 -28.72 -46.91
C LEU A 686 28.33 -29.78 -45.91
N SER A 687 27.78 -30.88 -46.40
CA SER A 687 27.29 -32.00 -45.59
C SER A 687 27.60 -33.34 -46.27
N LEU A 688 27.58 -34.42 -45.49
CA LEU A 688 27.72 -35.77 -46.03
C LEU A 688 26.51 -36.20 -46.88
N ALA A 689 25.35 -35.57 -46.71
CA ALA A 689 24.13 -35.86 -47.48
C ALA A 689 24.19 -35.24 -48.89
N ASP A 690 24.78 -34.05 -49.03
CA ASP A 690 24.90 -33.31 -50.28
C ASP A 690 26.05 -33.81 -51.18
N ASN A 691 26.82 -34.81 -50.71
CA ASN A 691 28.01 -35.37 -51.37
C ASN A 691 29.12 -34.34 -51.69
N ASN A 692 29.06 -33.15 -51.09
CA ASN A 692 30.08 -32.10 -51.17
C ASN A 692 31.08 -32.18 -50.00
N LEU A 693 30.85 -33.05 -49.02
CA LEU A 693 31.78 -33.45 -47.97
C LEU A 693 31.88 -34.99 -47.93
N VAL A 694 33.10 -35.53 -47.83
CA VAL A 694 33.36 -36.98 -47.79
C VAL A 694 34.32 -37.31 -46.65
N LEU A 695 34.00 -38.30 -45.82
CA LEU A 695 34.91 -38.79 -44.78
C LEU A 695 36.01 -39.66 -45.39
N GLN A 696 37.27 -39.35 -45.07
CA GLN A 696 38.42 -40.23 -45.33
C GLN A 696 38.49 -41.32 -44.24
N ASP A 697 38.27 -40.92 -43.00
CA ASP A 697 38.27 -41.75 -41.80
C ASP A 697 37.35 -41.11 -40.73
N ALA A 698 37.41 -41.59 -39.49
CA ALA A 698 36.53 -41.13 -38.42
C ALA A 698 36.81 -39.69 -37.93
N HIS A 699 37.95 -39.09 -38.27
CA HIS A 699 38.36 -37.75 -37.81
C HIS A 699 38.70 -36.79 -38.95
N THR A 700 38.98 -37.30 -40.16
CA THR A 700 39.37 -36.50 -41.32
C THR A 700 38.29 -36.51 -42.41
N ALA A 701 37.89 -35.32 -42.85
CA ALA A 701 36.93 -35.08 -43.92
C ALA A 701 37.53 -34.26 -45.06
N ILE A 702 37.06 -34.51 -46.28
CA ILE A 702 37.46 -33.83 -47.51
C ILE A 702 36.25 -33.06 -48.05
N GLY A 703 36.31 -31.74 -47.97
CA GLY A 703 35.32 -30.82 -48.52
C GLY A 703 35.61 -30.48 -49.98
N THR A 704 34.56 -30.29 -50.77
CA THR A 704 34.61 -29.82 -52.16
C THR A 704 33.56 -28.73 -52.36
N LEU A 705 34.01 -27.54 -52.76
CA LEU A 705 33.16 -26.41 -53.08
C LEU A 705 33.42 -25.91 -54.51
N ASP A 706 32.34 -25.62 -55.22
CA ASP A 706 32.31 -24.85 -56.47
C ASP A 706 31.72 -23.47 -56.11
N PRO A 707 32.55 -22.42 -55.96
CA PRO A 707 32.07 -21.11 -55.50
C PRO A 707 31.12 -20.45 -56.48
N LEU A 708 31.32 -20.63 -57.78
CA LEU A 708 30.41 -20.12 -58.81
C LEU A 708 29.02 -20.75 -58.70
N LYS A 709 28.94 -22.07 -58.47
CA LYS A 709 27.67 -22.78 -58.26
C LYS A 709 27.01 -22.44 -56.92
N ALA A 710 27.79 -22.20 -55.87
CA ALA A 710 27.27 -21.96 -54.52
C ALA A 710 26.88 -20.51 -54.23
N PHE A 711 27.63 -19.54 -54.77
CA PHE A 711 27.47 -18.10 -54.49
C PHE A 711 27.02 -17.28 -55.71
N GLY A 712 27.07 -17.87 -56.91
CA GLY A 712 26.69 -17.20 -58.17
C GLY A 712 27.71 -16.15 -58.64
N GLN A 713 27.40 -15.49 -59.76
CA GLN A 713 28.26 -14.50 -60.43
C GLN A 713 28.56 -13.23 -59.59
N SER A 714 27.87 -13.06 -58.46
CA SER A 714 28.05 -11.94 -57.53
C SER A 714 28.78 -12.33 -56.23
N GLY A 715 29.27 -13.56 -56.10
CA GLY A 715 30.10 -13.96 -54.96
C GLY A 715 31.52 -13.39 -55.06
N PHE A 716 31.92 -12.58 -54.08
CA PHE A 716 33.29 -12.09 -53.89
C PHE A 716 33.54 -11.74 -52.42
N GLY A 717 34.79 -11.50 -52.03
CA GLY A 717 35.19 -11.12 -50.68
C GLY A 717 35.83 -12.25 -49.86
N LYS A 718 36.26 -11.93 -48.63
CA LYS A 718 37.07 -12.83 -47.80
C LYS A 718 36.25 -14.00 -47.27
N LEU A 719 36.57 -15.23 -47.71
CA LEU A 719 35.94 -16.47 -47.29
C LEU A 719 36.56 -17.03 -46.01
N GLN A 720 35.69 -17.62 -45.20
CA GLN A 720 35.98 -18.34 -43.97
C GLN A 720 35.05 -19.55 -43.86
N MET A 721 35.46 -20.56 -43.10
CA MET A 721 34.66 -21.76 -42.81
C MET A 721 34.61 -22.07 -41.32
N ARG A 722 33.54 -22.72 -40.85
CA ARG A 722 33.42 -23.25 -39.49
C ARG A 722 32.61 -24.55 -39.45
N PRO A 723 32.86 -25.46 -38.50
CA PRO A 723 31.99 -26.60 -38.27
C PRO A 723 30.69 -26.15 -37.60
N VAL A 724 29.59 -26.83 -37.93
CA VAL A 724 28.26 -26.62 -37.32
C VAL A 724 27.65 -27.98 -37.00
N ALA A 725 27.36 -28.20 -35.72
CA ALA A 725 26.76 -29.43 -35.20
C ALA A 725 25.24 -29.51 -35.50
N GLU A 726 24.64 -30.67 -35.23
CA GLU A 726 23.24 -30.99 -35.55
C GLU A 726 22.21 -30.12 -34.80
N ASP A 727 22.56 -29.70 -33.59
CA ASP A 727 21.81 -28.74 -32.75
C ASP A 727 21.95 -27.28 -33.23
N GLY A 728 22.79 -27.04 -34.24
CA GLY A 728 23.15 -25.70 -34.70
C GLY A 728 24.32 -25.05 -33.95
N THR A 729 24.95 -25.73 -32.98
CA THR A 729 26.11 -25.20 -32.26
C THR A 729 27.28 -24.98 -33.23
N THR A 730 27.78 -23.74 -33.29
CA THR A 730 28.82 -23.31 -34.23
C THR A 730 30.20 -23.25 -33.57
N GLY A 731 31.20 -23.78 -34.25
CA GLY A 731 32.61 -23.65 -33.89
C GLY A 731 33.26 -22.37 -34.41
N ASP A 732 34.56 -22.25 -34.19
CA ASP A 732 35.36 -21.08 -34.59
C ASP A 732 35.54 -20.97 -36.12
N TRP A 733 35.64 -19.74 -36.60
CA TRP A 733 35.93 -19.43 -38.01
C TRP A 733 37.40 -19.62 -38.35
N THR A 734 37.66 -20.40 -39.41
CA THR A 734 38.97 -20.57 -40.06
C THR A 734 38.97 -19.84 -41.41
N PRO A 735 39.90 -18.91 -41.69
CA PRO A 735 39.97 -18.21 -42.97
C PRO A 735 40.40 -19.13 -44.11
N LEU A 736 39.94 -18.86 -45.34
CA LEU A 736 40.27 -19.62 -46.55
C LEU A 736 40.98 -18.79 -47.66
N GLY A 737 40.67 -17.50 -47.78
CA GLY A 737 41.22 -16.60 -48.81
C GLY A 737 40.21 -15.56 -49.32
N THR A 738 40.61 -14.63 -50.19
CA THR A 738 39.69 -13.70 -50.85
C THR A 738 39.11 -14.33 -52.12
N LEU A 739 37.78 -14.51 -52.17
CA LEU A 739 37.06 -14.87 -53.39
C LEU A 739 37.04 -13.67 -54.35
N VAL A 740 37.61 -13.84 -55.53
CA VAL A 740 37.74 -12.79 -56.55
C VAL A 740 37.19 -13.24 -57.90
N ARG A 741 36.52 -12.33 -58.59
CA ARG A 741 35.97 -12.55 -59.93
C ARG A 741 36.93 -12.00 -60.98
N THR A 742 37.28 -12.83 -61.94
CA THR A 742 38.17 -12.47 -63.05
C THR A 742 37.37 -12.02 -64.29
N PRO A 743 37.86 -11.05 -65.07
CA PRO A 743 37.30 -10.78 -66.40
C PRO A 743 37.49 -11.99 -67.33
N VAL A 744 36.83 -11.97 -68.49
CA VAL A 744 37.19 -12.80 -69.63
C VAL A 744 37.91 -11.92 -70.64
N ILE A 745 39.13 -12.27 -71.03
CA ILE A 745 39.90 -11.56 -72.06
C ILE A 745 40.07 -12.53 -73.24
N SER A 746 39.41 -12.25 -74.35
CA SER A 746 39.38 -13.10 -75.54
C SER A 746 40.62 -12.87 -76.42
N ALA A 747 41.01 -11.61 -76.60
CA ALA A 747 42.14 -11.18 -77.41
C ALA A 747 42.67 -9.82 -76.93
N VAL A 748 43.90 -9.48 -77.34
CA VAL A 748 44.44 -8.12 -77.24
C VAL A 748 45.12 -7.78 -78.55
N HIS A 749 44.69 -6.69 -79.19
CA HIS A 749 45.14 -6.25 -80.49
C HIS A 749 46.03 -4.99 -80.37
N CYS A 750 47.32 -5.18 -80.62
CA CYS A 750 48.35 -4.15 -80.64
C CYS A 750 48.83 -3.92 -82.09
N THR A 751 49.07 -2.67 -82.50
CA THR A 751 49.52 -2.36 -83.86
C THR A 751 51.04 -2.47 -84.04
N THR A 752 51.82 -1.94 -83.11
CA THR A 752 53.28 -2.11 -82.98
C THR A 752 53.70 -2.02 -81.51
N GLN A 753 54.92 -2.44 -81.18
CA GLN A 753 55.48 -2.37 -79.83
C GLN A 753 55.65 -0.94 -79.31
N ASP A 754 55.85 0.03 -80.21
CA ASP A 754 55.92 1.47 -79.90
C ASP A 754 54.54 2.15 -79.86
N ALA A 755 53.44 1.41 -80.08
CA ALA A 755 52.09 1.98 -79.96
C ALA A 755 51.81 2.35 -78.48
N PRO A 756 51.14 3.48 -78.20
CA PRO A 756 50.88 3.90 -76.81
C PRO A 756 49.86 3.03 -76.08
N THR A 757 48.98 2.34 -76.83
CA THR A 757 47.86 1.53 -76.32
C THR A 757 47.48 0.43 -77.30
N CYS A 758 46.93 -0.67 -76.78
CA CYS A 758 46.26 -1.74 -77.50
C CYS A 758 44.76 -1.78 -77.16
N THR A 759 43.97 -2.52 -77.94
CA THR A 759 42.56 -2.83 -77.61
C THR A 759 42.46 -4.24 -77.03
N ALA A 760 41.87 -4.41 -75.86
CA ALA A 760 41.55 -5.72 -75.28
C ALA A 760 40.07 -6.04 -75.50
N ASP A 761 39.77 -7.20 -76.09
CA ASP A 761 38.42 -7.68 -76.35
C ASP A 761 38.05 -8.78 -75.35
N GLY A 762 36.80 -8.79 -74.86
CA GLY A 762 36.45 -9.65 -73.74
C GLY A 762 35.04 -9.43 -73.16
N GLN A 763 34.87 -9.82 -71.90
CA GLN A 763 33.66 -9.63 -71.10
C GLN A 763 34.03 -9.32 -69.65
N ASN A 764 33.11 -8.67 -68.93
CA ASN A 764 33.23 -8.38 -67.50
C ASN A 764 34.45 -7.52 -67.12
N PHE A 765 34.91 -6.63 -68.01
CA PHE A 765 36.00 -5.68 -67.73
C PHE A 765 35.74 -4.80 -66.50
N PHE A 766 34.48 -4.59 -66.10
CA PHE A 766 34.11 -3.90 -64.85
C PHE A 766 34.65 -4.58 -63.57
N LEU A 767 35.08 -5.85 -63.63
CA LEU A 767 35.75 -6.54 -62.53
C LEU A 767 37.20 -6.07 -62.33
N VAL A 768 37.77 -5.38 -63.32
CA VAL A 768 39.11 -4.79 -63.27
C VAL A 768 39.00 -3.36 -62.73
N GLN A 769 39.98 -2.96 -61.92
CA GLN A 769 40.14 -1.58 -61.49
C GLN A 769 41.05 -0.81 -62.47
N ASN A 770 42.21 -1.36 -62.79
CA ASN A 770 43.16 -0.77 -63.72
C ASN A 770 44.01 -1.83 -64.45
N PHE A 771 44.39 -1.53 -65.69
CA PHE A 771 45.40 -2.27 -66.47
C PHE A 771 46.73 -1.51 -66.53
N ALA A 772 47.85 -2.22 -66.61
CA ALA A 772 49.21 -1.68 -66.68
C ALA A 772 50.14 -2.48 -67.59
N ALA A 773 51.09 -1.77 -68.22
CA ALA A 773 52.13 -2.37 -69.07
C ALA A 773 53.20 -3.13 -68.28
N ASN A 774 53.27 -2.90 -66.96
CA ASN A 774 54.35 -3.35 -66.08
C ASN A 774 53.86 -3.54 -64.63
N LYS A 775 54.67 -4.23 -63.82
CA LYS A 775 54.34 -4.60 -62.43
C LYS A 775 54.28 -3.42 -61.46
N ASP A 776 54.91 -2.30 -61.78
CA ASP A 776 54.90 -1.06 -61.01
C ASP A 776 53.68 -0.16 -61.27
N PHE A 777 52.78 -0.55 -62.20
CA PHE A 777 51.56 0.20 -62.54
C PHE A 777 51.84 1.68 -62.90
N ALA A 778 52.93 1.94 -63.63
CA ALA A 778 53.23 3.28 -64.11
C ALA A 778 52.23 3.70 -65.20
N LYS A 779 51.45 4.76 -64.93
CA LYS A 779 50.38 5.30 -65.81
C LYS A 779 49.34 4.22 -66.20
N PRO A 780 48.57 3.69 -65.23
CA PRO A 780 47.63 2.62 -65.50
C PRO A 780 46.38 3.15 -66.23
N ALA A 781 45.77 2.33 -67.08
CA ALA A 781 44.47 2.59 -67.66
C ALA A 781 43.38 2.16 -66.67
N GLU A 782 42.75 3.13 -66.01
CA GLU A 782 41.65 2.88 -65.06
C GLU A 782 40.34 2.57 -65.80
N VAL A 783 39.67 1.47 -65.41
CA VAL A 783 38.35 1.10 -65.95
C VAL A 783 37.28 1.89 -65.19
N PRO A 784 36.41 2.68 -65.85
CA PRO A 784 35.38 3.46 -65.16
C PRO A 784 34.37 2.61 -64.37
N THR A 785 33.84 3.17 -63.28
CA THR A 785 32.70 2.55 -62.57
C THR A 785 31.45 2.60 -63.46
N GLY A 786 30.78 1.46 -63.62
CA GLY A 786 29.62 1.32 -64.52
C GLY A 786 29.97 0.98 -65.97
N PHE A 787 31.25 0.72 -66.28
CA PHE A 787 31.67 0.21 -67.58
C PHE A 787 30.97 -1.13 -67.93
N ALA A 788 30.55 -1.31 -69.18
CA ALA A 788 29.79 -2.50 -69.61
C ALA A 788 30.18 -3.03 -70.99
N ASP A 789 31.10 -2.37 -71.70
CA ASP A 789 31.43 -2.72 -73.08
C ASP A 789 32.36 -3.95 -73.18
N ALA A 790 32.31 -4.62 -74.33
CA ALA A 790 33.10 -5.82 -74.63
C ALA A 790 34.54 -5.53 -75.09
N THR A 791 34.96 -4.26 -75.12
CA THR A 791 36.26 -3.82 -75.65
C THR A 791 36.82 -2.68 -74.80
N PHE A 792 38.06 -2.77 -74.31
CA PHE A 792 38.69 -1.73 -73.47
C PHE A 792 40.11 -1.38 -73.94
N THR A 793 40.47 -0.10 -73.87
CA THR A 793 41.81 0.39 -74.26
C THR A 793 42.82 0.15 -73.15
N VAL A 794 43.79 -0.73 -73.39
CA VAL A 794 44.84 -1.12 -72.43
C VAL A 794 46.20 -0.55 -72.85
N PRO A 795 47.14 -0.29 -71.93
CA PRO A 795 48.50 0.10 -72.30
C PRO A 795 49.24 -1.09 -72.94
N THR A 796 50.14 -0.80 -73.88
CA THR A 796 50.95 -1.83 -74.57
C THR A 796 51.91 -2.51 -73.58
N PRO A 797 51.97 -3.85 -73.49
CA PRO A 797 52.88 -4.57 -72.60
C PRO A 797 54.36 -4.18 -72.76
N ALA A 798 55.03 -3.84 -71.65
CA ALA A 798 56.40 -3.33 -71.69
C ALA A 798 57.45 -4.40 -72.07
N ASP A 799 57.13 -5.68 -71.81
CA ASP A 799 57.88 -6.87 -72.25
C ASP A 799 57.36 -7.45 -73.58
N GLY A 800 56.40 -6.76 -74.23
CA GLY A 800 55.72 -7.21 -75.44
C GLY A 800 54.81 -8.44 -75.28
N THR A 801 54.59 -8.97 -74.07
CA THR A 801 53.89 -10.26 -73.84
C THR A 801 53.00 -10.34 -72.61
N THR A 802 53.20 -9.55 -71.55
CA THR A 802 52.46 -9.65 -70.27
C THR A 802 51.72 -8.36 -69.95
N LEU A 803 50.39 -8.43 -69.88
CA LEU A 803 49.56 -7.33 -69.39
C LEU A 803 49.21 -7.56 -67.91
N TYR A 804 49.44 -6.53 -67.08
CA TYR A 804 49.19 -6.56 -65.64
C TYR A 804 47.86 -5.88 -65.32
N PHE A 805 47.13 -6.33 -64.31
CA PHE A 805 45.91 -5.65 -63.84
C PHE A 805 45.58 -5.91 -62.37
N LYS A 806 44.77 -5.00 -61.79
CA LYS A 806 44.21 -5.11 -60.43
C LYS A 806 42.71 -5.40 -60.50
N LEU A 807 42.20 -6.24 -59.62
CA LEU A 807 40.77 -6.55 -59.54
C LEU A 807 40.05 -5.57 -58.60
N ARG A 808 38.76 -5.35 -58.79
CA ARG A 808 37.94 -4.54 -57.87
C ARG A 808 37.54 -5.28 -56.59
N ASP A 809 37.47 -6.60 -56.65
CA ASP A 809 37.10 -7.46 -55.53
C ASP A 809 38.21 -7.58 -54.48
N ASP A 810 39.46 -7.41 -54.90
CA ASP A 810 40.63 -7.26 -54.03
C ASP A 810 41.62 -6.27 -54.72
N PRO A 811 41.60 -4.98 -54.33
CA PRO A 811 42.46 -3.96 -54.94
C PRO A 811 43.95 -4.14 -54.68
N ASP A 812 44.35 -4.97 -53.71
CA ASP A 812 45.76 -5.28 -53.44
C ASP A 812 46.25 -6.44 -54.32
N ALA A 813 45.35 -7.36 -54.70
CA ALA A 813 45.63 -8.45 -55.63
C ALA A 813 46.14 -7.97 -57.00
N MET A 814 47.11 -8.71 -57.55
CA MET A 814 47.68 -8.46 -58.89
C MET A 814 47.45 -9.69 -59.76
N ALA A 815 46.81 -9.49 -60.91
CA ALA A 815 46.63 -10.49 -61.94
C ALA A 815 47.46 -10.15 -63.18
N THR A 816 47.78 -11.18 -63.97
CA THR A 816 48.41 -11.04 -65.29
C THR A 816 47.68 -11.87 -66.34
N VAL A 817 47.73 -11.41 -67.58
CA VAL A 817 47.38 -12.19 -68.76
C VAL A 817 48.56 -12.16 -69.74
N THR A 818 48.92 -13.33 -70.27
CA THR A 818 50.02 -13.48 -71.23
C THR A 818 49.47 -13.63 -72.64
N LEU A 819 50.03 -12.87 -73.59
CA LEU A 819 49.68 -12.92 -75.00
C LEU A 819 50.21 -14.21 -75.64
N PRO A 820 49.47 -14.85 -76.57
CA PRO A 820 49.92 -16.05 -77.26
C PRO A 820 51.02 -15.76 -78.29
N GLU A 821 51.08 -14.53 -78.81
CA GLU A 821 52.10 -14.02 -79.73
C GLU A 821 52.62 -12.67 -79.22
N PRO A 822 53.93 -12.38 -79.28
CA PRO A 822 54.47 -11.08 -78.89
C PRO A 822 54.03 -9.94 -79.81
N VAL A 823 53.93 -8.72 -79.27
CA VAL A 823 53.59 -7.51 -80.03
C VAL A 823 54.67 -7.23 -81.12
N PRO A 824 54.29 -6.98 -82.39
CA PRO A 824 55.25 -6.81 -83.48
C PRO A 824 56.07 -5.50 -83.37
N PRO A 825 57.37 -5.50 -83.72
CA PRO A 825 58.22 -4.30 -83.69
C PRO A 825 57.85 -3.27 -84.77
N ALA A 826 58.17 -2.00 -84.53
CA ALA A 826 57.82 -0.90 -85.44
C ALA A 826 58.77 -0.74 -86.66
N PRO A 827 58.28 -0.20 -87.79
CA PRO A 827 59.10 0.13 -88.96
C PRO A 827 59.93 1.42 -88.75
N ALA A 828 61.13 1.47 -89.32
CA ALA A 828 62.12 2.52 -89.06
C ALA A 828 61.84 3.87 -89.79
N PRO A 829 62.20 5.05 -89.21
CA PRO A 829 61.92 6.36 -89.81
C PRO A 829 62.97 6.84 -90.83
N ALA A 830 62.58 7.83 -91.66
CA ALA A 830 63.47 8.50 -92.64
C ALA A 830 63.98 9.89 -92.15
N PRO A 831 65.08 10.43 -92.70
CA PRO A 831 65.75 11.63 -92.15
C PRO A 831 65.07 12.98 -92.49
N ALA A 832 65.28 13.99 -91.63
CA ALA A 832 64.72 15.34 -91.75
C ALA A 832 65.79 16.42 -92.07
N ALA A 833 65.33 17.63 -92.42
CA ALA A 833 66.15 18.81 -92.76
C ALA A 833 65.98 19.96 -91.73
N PRO A 834 66.93 20.94 -91.63
CA PRO A 834 67.07 21.82 -90.47
C PRO A 834 66.37 23.19 -90.57
N ALA A 835 66.28 23.89 -89.43
CA ALA A 835 65.64 25.20 -89.26
C ALA A 835 66.63 26.35 -88.96
N PRO A 836 66.21 27.62 -89.05
CA PRO A 836 66.92 28.80 -88.52
C PRO A 836 66.32 29.34 -87.20
N VAL A 837 67.09 30.13 -86.44
CA VAL A 837 66.75 30.64 -85.09
C VAL A 837 67.14 32.12 -84.95
N ALA A 838 66.32 32.93 -84.26
CA ALA A 838 66.66 34.24 -83.68
C ALA A 838 65.51 34.75 -82.76
N ASP A 839 65.69 35.72 -81.86
CA ASP A 839 66.70 35.89 -80.79
C ASP A 839 66.07 36.81 -79.70
N ALA A 840 66.65 36.91 -78.51
CA ALA A 840 66.02 37.54 -77.33
C ALA A 840 66.51 38.97 -77.00
N SER A 841 65.62 39.86 -76.50
CA SER A 841 65.90 40.77 -75.36
C SER A 841 64.83 41.87 -75.10
N LYS A 842 64.25 41.90 -73.88
CA LYS A 842 64.41 43.00 -72.88
C LYS A 842 63.51 42.84 -71.61
N PRO A 843 63.97 43.27 -70.41
CA PRO A 843 63.21 43.20 -69.14
C PRO A 843 62.84 44.59 -68.54
N VAL A 844 61.91 44.63 -67.56
CA VAL A 844 61.59 45.77 -66.66
C VAL A 844 61.26 45.27 -65.22
N ALA A 845 61.16 46.16 -64.23
CA ALA A 845 61.40 45.92 -62.79
C ALA A 845 60.18 46.28 -61.83
N PRO A 846 60.30 46.28 -60.47
CA PRO A 846 59.20 46.35 -59.46
C PRO A 846 58.78 47.81 -59.09
N PRO A 847 57.98 48.19 -58.02
CA PRO A 847 57.57 47.47 -56.77
C PRO A 847 56.14 47.73 -56.16
N SER A 848 55.96 47.33 -54.88
CA SER A 848 54.81 47.34 -53.93
C SER A 848 54.35 48.75 -53.41
N PRO A 849 53.44 48.98 -52.39
CA PRO A 849 52.74 48.05 -51.43
C PRO A 849 51.28 48.41 -50.88
N THR A 850 50.65 47.47 -50.12
CA THR A 850 49.61 47.61 -49.00
C THR A 850 48.31 48.47 -49.17
N PRO A 851 47.35 48.61 -48.19
CA PRO A 851 47.00 47.83 -46.94
C PRO A 851 45.48 47.55 -46.65
N ALA A 852 45.20 46.57 -45.74
CA ALA A 852 44.20 46.52 -44.62
C ALA A 852 42.66 46.81 -44.83
N ASP A 853 41.68 46.42 -43.98
CA ASP A 853 41.63 45.64 -42.71
C ASP A 853 40.19 45.08 -42.40
N ALA A 854 40.03 44.40 -41.24
CA ALA A 854 38.84 44.27 -40.36
C ALA A 854 37.98 42.96 -40.28
N LYS A 855 37.46 42.74 -39.05
CA LYS A 855 36.60 41.63 -38.50
C LYS A 855 35.14 42.19 -38.24
N PRO A 856 34.14 41.59 -37.51
CA PRO A 856 34.16 40.54 -36.44
C PRO A 856 32.94 39.54 -36.31
N ALA A 857 32.98 38.73 -35.23
CA ALA A 857 31.86 38.28 -34.34
C ALA A 857 31.00 36.99 -34.57
N THR A 858 30.57 36.41 -33.43
CA THR A 858 29.55 35.37 -33.09
C THR A 858 28.38 36.03 -32.29
N PRO A 859 27.33 35.37 -31.69
CA PRO A 859 26.92 33.94 -31.49
C PRO A 859 25.49 33.69 -32.11
N PRO A 860 24.39 33.05 -31.56
CA PRO A 860 24.08 32.31 -30.30
C PRO A 860 23.37 30.92 -30.49
N GLU A 861 22.17 30.70 -29.92
CA GLU A 861 21.55 29.39 -29.54
C GLU A 861 19.98 29.43 -29.59
N ALA A 862 19.33 28.23 -29.55
CA ALA A 862 17.99 27.91 -28.97
C ALA A 862 16.67 27.82 -29.81
N SER A 863 15.82 26.84 -29.44
CA SER A 863 14.33 26.66 -29.60
C SER A 863 13.68 26.65 -31.00
N VAL A 864 12.97 25.60 -31.50
CA VAL A 864 11.72 24.89 -31.05
C VAL A 864 10.50 25.84 -30.91
N PRO A 865 9.24 25.53 -31.34
CA PRO A 865 8.68 24.42 -32.15
C PRO A 865 7.84 24.86 -33.39
N LYS A 866 7.34 23.90 -34.20
CA LYS A 866 5.89 23.65 -34.35
C LYS A 866 5.60 22.26 -34.95
#